data_AF-A0A443RQK1-F1
#
_entry.id   AF-A0A443RQK1-F1
#
_cell.length_a   1.000
_cell.length_b   1.000
_cell.length_c   1.000
_cell.angle_alpha   90.00
_cell.angle_beta   90.00
_cell.angle_gamma   90.00
#
_symmetry.space_group_name_H-M   'P 1'
#
loop_
_entity.id
_entity.type
_entity.pdbx_description
1 polymer ?
#
loop_
_entity_poly.entity_id
_entity_poly.type
_entity_poly.pdbx_seq_one_letter_code
_entity_poly.pdbx_strand_id
1 'polypeptide(L)'
;MSEKRIKKLNEEVIKQISAGEVIQRPVNCVKELIENSLDAGSTSIQVTLKRSGFDLIKVKDDGCGIAKHDLLSVCERFSTSKLEKIDDLSNIETYGFRGEALFSISCVANITILTKTKDDDIGYQVEYRNGKSINGIKPLAANNGTIITIENLFQNNPLRLNCLKSENTEFNYIADVVMKYAIHCSNSIAFSLRKNDEFVFNTNLGSQTVTNIDLLYGTNIGKNVTSICCKNDDLKFSMTGIISKPNFVCKKFNFILFINDRLVECSVLKKCIENVYLNFLSKGMHPFVYLSMKILPENVDVNVHPSKNEVRYLNEDEINAEISNCITTKLTSANMHSLLGSSIQDFTSLRTPKSKTNLSQTNESPSSTKKSPSKNPSKILRTDPRHRTIEEMISQKNIANSTGKNNFRRVVRLYSIHCLKRNVERSIDFDLQKLLKDSQFIGCVDNGTFIIQSNDKLILVNCEILSKELFYQLYLEEFMNFGSITLKKPLSIQQLYDIYLIKFKDEKKVLDSKLATKLLVHKREMLSDYFALDIDANGDLLGLPLILDGYLPNFNVLPDLIFNLANNVNWKSEQECFDSLGRMLSKFYAYPRNDLTPSECESWKKTIEFVIYPKAKKLLTESGTDYHQKLEPQIDPIIEPRLSEHFKARGRDATSDEQFENDTTKKNKSTAKKAGAVNKKEKELHPKIDGVPQYIKLGEDNDEYIKTMIHLRSKKMRVKQDIMALEGKRLISDAIEAGLRLKAIFFSIEENLVGIKRLSELPQLGVKLYKVFYKDIKLYSPHVTPPGVIGIFERPSPKLISEMHAKRTHHLPLTLIADNIRDPGNLGTLIRASAAAGIDKVICTKGCVDVWESKVIRSGCGAHFRIPIYSNIEWPLMSNYFQDQIIGVYIADSNVHEESDNSRSVSDQLLTSNLSHWQIKVNEETGERMKYDESFEDMNILEKYKNVILKTKPYTDVDYSQSKSLALIIGSEASGSSIEALKFCYDYSGCKVKIPLECGVESLNSAVAASIIMYEIKRQFNKE
;
A
#
# COMPACT_ATOMS: atom_id res chain seq x y z
N MET A 1 1.12 -22.29 32.61
CA MET A 1 -0.26 -21.74 32.58
C MET A 1 -1.21 -22.85 33.00
N SER A 2 -2.27 -22.56 33.75
CA SER A 2 -3.40 -23.49 33.84
C SER A 2 -4.10 -23.54 32.48
N GLU A 3 -4.49 -24.73 32.02
CA GLU A 3 -5.28 -24.89 30.81
C GLU A 3 -6.61 -24.16 30.96
N LYS A 4 -6.72 -22.95 30.39
CA LYS A 4 -8.02 -22.32 30.18
C LYS A 4 -8.73 -23.07 29.06
N ARG A 5 -9.42 -24.14 29.43
CA ARG A 5 -10.30 -24.90 28.53
C ARG A 5 -11.25 -23.95 27.80
N ILE A 6 -11.45 -24.17 26.51
CA ILE A 6 -12.42 -23.45 25.70
C ILE A 6 -13.81 -23.62 26.32
N LYS A 7 -14.54 -22.52 26.47
CA LYS A 7 -15.90 -22.48 27.04
C LYS A 7 -16.76 -21.52 26.22
N LYS A 8 -18.05 -21.85 26.07
CA LYS A 8 -19.04 -20.92 25.53
C LYS A 8 -19.08 -19.67 26.42
N LEU A 9 -19.02 -18.49 25.82
CA LEU A 9 -19.19 -17.22 26.55
C LEU A 9 -20.62 -17.11 27.10
N ASN A 10 -20.78 -16.42 28.23
CA ASN A 10 -22.11 -16.04 28.72
C ASN A 10 -22.79 -15.13 27.68
N GLU A 11 -24.09 -15.31 27.48
CA GLU A 11 -24.85 -14.54 26.49
C GLU A 11 -24.75 -13.04 26.72
N GLU A 12 -24.74 -12.57 27.96
CA GLU A 12 -24.55 -11.13 28.26
C GLU A 12 -23.22 -10.59 27.70
N VAL A 13 -22.15 -11.38 27.78
CA VAL A 13 -20.84 -11.03 27.22
C VAL A 13 -20.88 -11.02 25.69
N ILE A 14 -21.54 -12.01 25.07
CA ILE A 14 -21.74 -12.05 23.61
C ILE A 14 -22.50 -10.81 23.14
N LYS A 15 -23.59 -10.45 23.83
CA LYS A 15 -24.43 -9.29 23.49
C LYS A 15 -23.65 -7.97 23.59
N GLN A 16 -22.87 -7.79 24.66
CA GLN A 16 -22.03 -6.60 24.83
C GLN A 16 -20.90 -6.50 23.78
N ILE A 17 -20.29 -7.63 23.40
CA ILE A 17 -19.27 -7.67 22.33
C ILE A 17 -19.89 -7.26 21.00
N SER A 18 -20.97 -7.91 20.56
CA SER A 18 -21.60 -7.60 19.26
C SER A 18 -22.18 -6.18 19.20
N ALA A 19 -22.78 -5.69 20.30
CA ALA A 19 -23.24 -4.30 20.38
C ALA A 19 -22.08 -3.30 20.22
N GLY A 20 -20.89 -3.67 20.70
CA GLY A 20 -19.68 -2.87 20.59
C GLY A 20 -19.02 -2.85 19.20
N GLU A 21 -19.41 -3.73 18.29
CA GLU A 21 -18.96 -3.72 16.89
C GLU A 21 -19.82 -2.75 16.04
N VAL A 22 -21.14 -2.78 16.27
CA VAL A 22 -22.14 -1.93 15.59
C VAL A 22 -22.14 -0.50 16.13
N ILE A 23 -22.28 -0.34 17.45
CA ILE A 23 -22.40 0.96 18.11
C ILE A 23 -21.05 1.37 18.70
N GLN A 24 -20.25 2.04 17.86
CA GLN A 24 -18.89 2.43 18.24
C GLN A 24 -18.83 3.76 18.98
N ARG A 25 -19.61 4.75 18.53
CA ARG A 25 -19.62 6.16 18.95
C ARG A 25 -21.05 6.72 18.94
N PRO A 26 -21.35 7.86 19.58
CA PRO A 26 -22.70 8.45 19.60
C PRO A 26 -23.28 8.72 18.20
N VAL A 27 -22.42 9.05 17.24
CA VAL A 27 -22.79 9.26 15.83
C VAL A 27 -23.34 8.00 15.16
N ASN A 28 -22.92 6.78 15.55
CA ASN A 28 -23.51 5.54 15.04
C ASN A 28 -24.99 5.43 15.41
N CYS A 29 -25.34 5.75 16.67
CA CYS A 29 -26.73 5.77 17.10
C CYS A 29 -27.56 6.75 16.27
N VAL A 30 -27.06 7.98 16.08
CA VAL A 30 -27.79 9.01 15.32
C VAL A 30 -27.96 8.61 13.85
N LYS A 31 -26.94 8.02 13.21
CA LYS A 31 -27.04 7.52 11.82
C LYS A 31 -28.12 6.44 11.71
N GLU A 32 -28.08 5.40 12.56
CA GLU A 32 -29.05 4.31 12.55
C GLU A 32 -30.49 4.79 12.85
N LEU A 33 -30.66 5.76 13.75
CA LEU A 33 -31.99 6.31 14.04
C LEU A 33 -32.53 7.16 12.87
N ILE A 34 -31.71 8.00 12.25
CA ILE A 34 -32.10 8.74 11.05
C ILE A 34 -32.48 7.78 9.92
N GLU A 35 -31.64 6.77 9.65
CA GLU A 35 -31.92 5.73 8.63
C GLU A 35 -33.24 5.00 8.90
N ASN A 36 -33.58 4.71 10.16
CA ASN A 36 -34.88 4.11 10.50
C ASN A 36 -36.06 5.07 10.29
N SER A 37 -35.91 6.37 10.57
CA SER A 37 -36.95 7.37 10.26
C SER A 37 -37.12 7.57 8.73
N LEU A 38 -36.03 7.49 7.96
CA LEU A 38 -36.07 7.50 6.49
C LEU A 38 -36.84 6.28 5.94
N ASP A 39 -36.52 5.08 6.44
CA ASP A 39 -37.25 3.84 6.10
C ASP A 39 -38.73 3.88 6.52
N ALA A 40 -39.08 4.67 7.55
CA ALA A 40 -40.46 4.88 8.00
C ALA A 40 -41.25 5.92 7.17
N GLY A 41 -40.65 6.48 6.10
CA GLY A 41 -41.31 7.44 5.21
C GLY A 41 -41.49 8.84 5.78
N SER A 42 -40.65 9.24 6.75
CA SER A 42 -40.78 10.51 7.48
C SER A 42 -40.50 11.73 6.60
N THR A 43 -41.26 12.80 6.79
CA THR A 43 -41.08 14.11 6.14
C THR A 43 -40.40 15.16 7.04
N SER A 44 -40.28 14.89 8.34
CA SER A 44 -39.64 15.76 9.32
C SER A 44 -38.85 14.95 10.36
N ILE A 45 -37.55 15.20 10.48
CA ILE A 45 -36.66 14.51 11.43
C ILE A 45 -36.00 15.54 12.35
N GLN A 46 -36.23 15.40 13.66
CA GLN A 46 -35.69 16.26 14.71
C GLN A 46 -34.72 15.48 15.61
N VAL A 47 -33.45 15.89 15.60
CA VAL A 47 -32.38 15.35 16.46
C VAL A 47 -32.10 16.33 17.60
N THR A 48 -32.21 15.88 18.85
CA THR A 48 -31.90 16.66 20.05
C THR A 48 -30.85 15.93 20.88
N LEU A 49 -29.78 16.63 21.25
CA LEU A 49 -28.65 16.09 22.00
C LEU A 49 -28.48 16.84 23.32
N LYS A 50 -28.26 16.12 24.43
CA LYS A 50 -27.72 16.70 25.67
C LYS A 50 -26.33 16.14 25.95
N ARG A 51 -25.43 17.02 26.38
CA ARG A 51 -23.99 16.73 26.55
C ARG A 51 -23.43 15.94 25.36
N SER A 52 -23.67 16.48 24.16
CA SER A 52 -23.23 15.93 22.87
C SER A 52 -23.59 14.46 22.59
N GLY A 53 -24.67 13.94 23.19
CA GLY A 53 -25.14 12.57 22.99
C GLY A 53 -24.62 11.55 24.00
N PHE A 54 -23.88 11.97 25.03
CA PHE A 54 -23.53 11.11 26.16
C PHE A 54 -24.73 10.90 27.10
N ASP A 55 -25.42 12.00 27.44
CA ASP A 55 -26.53 11.96 28.39
C ASP A 55 -27.87 11.67 27.69
N LEU A 56 -28.12 12.33 26.56
CA LEU A 56 -29.35 12.17 25.79
C LEU A 56 -29.08 12.24 24.28
N ILE A 57 -29.59 11.26 23.55
CA ILE A 57 -29.86 11.35 22.10
C ILE A 57 -31.35 11.13 21.91
N LYS A 58 -32.07 12.12 21.38
CA LYS A 58 -33.49 12.01 21.08
C LYS A 58 -33.73 12.28 19.60
N VAL A 59 -34.22 11.29 18.87
CA VAL A 59 -34.66 11.44 17.48
C VAL A 59 -36.18 11.34 17.47
N LYS A 60 -36.84 12.33 16.88
CA LYS A 60 -38.27 12.39 16.65
C LYS A 60 -38.50 12.44 15.14
N ASP A 61 -39.46 11.67 14.68
CA ASP A 61 -39.97 11.69 13.31
C ASP A 61 -41.51 11.75 13.27
N ASP A 62 -42.03 11.87 12.04
CA ASP A 62 -43.44 11.90 11.66
C ASP A 62 -43.80 10.75 10.69
N GLY A 63 -43.04 9.65 10.73
CA GLY A 63 -43.22 8.49 9.85
C GLY A 63 -44.45 7.63 10.18
N CYS A 64 -44.50 6.42 9.62
CA CYS A 64 -45.64 5.49 9.79
C CYS A 64 -45.91 5.02 11.23
N GLY A 65 -44.91 5.10 12.13
CA GLY A 65 -44.98 4.57 13.49
C GLY A 65 -44.65 3.07 13.58
N ILE A 66 -44.65 2.52 14.80
CA ILE A 66 -44.45 1.09 15.07
C ILE A 66 -45.74 0.54 15.69
N ALA A 67 -46.25 -0.57 15.17
CA ALA A 67 -47.50 -1.16 15.67
C ALA A 67 -47.34 -1.69 17.11
N LYS A 68 -48.42 -1.61 17.88
CA LYS A 68 -48.43 -1.99 19.31
C LYS A 68 -47.88 -3.39 19.60
N HIS A 69 -48.13 -4.36 18.71
CA HIS A 69 -47.68 -5.74 18.88
C HIS A 69 -46.18 -5.92 18.64
N ASP A 70 -45.61 -5.17 17.69
CA ASP A 70 -44.18 -5.21 17.37
C ASP A 70 -43.30 -4.54 18.44
N LEU A 71 -43.88 -3.70 19.30
CA LEU A 71 -43.14 -3.05 20.39
C LEU A 71 -42.47 -4.03 21.36
N LEU A 72 -42.93 -5.27 21.46
CA LEU A 72 -42.25 -6.27 22.30
C LEU A 72 -40.98 -6.83 21.63
N SER A 73 -40.96 -6.93 20.29
CA SER A 73 -39.88 -7.54 19.50
C SER A 73 -38.94 -6.53 18.81
N VAL A 74 -39.31 -5.24 18.75
CA VAL A 74 -38.56 -4.18 18.01
C VAL A 74 -37.12 -3.94 18.51
N CYS A 75 -36.84 -4.29 19.78
CA CYS A 75 -35.50 -4.25 20.35
C CYS A 75 -34.87 -5.65 20.52
N GLU A 76 -35.50 -6.72 20.03
CA GLU A 76 -34.88 -8.05 19.98
C GLU A 76 -33.92 -8.17 18.78
N ARG A 77 -33.08 -9.20 18.79
CA ARG A 77 -32.03 -9.38 17.77
C ARG A 77 -32.59 -10.15 16.57
N PHE A 78 -32.28 -9.67 15.37
CA PHE A 78 -32.74 -10.19 14.08
C PHE A 78 -34.23 -9.94 13.79
N SER A 79 -34.89 -9.09 14.57
CA SER A 79 -36.26 -8.60 14.30
C SER A 79 -36.21 -7.46 13.29
N THR A 80 -36.84 -7.63 12.13
CA THR A 80 -36.90 -6.62 11.06
C THR A 80 -38.19 -6.76 10.27
N SER A 81 -38.74 -5.63 9.82
CA SER A 81 -39.87 -5.56 8.88
C SER A 81 -39.44 -5.33 7.42
N LYS A 82 -38.13 -5.39 7.16
CA LYS A 82 -37.50 -4.86 5.93
C LYS A 82 -36.91 -5.94 5.00
N LEU A 83 -36.92 -7.21 5.42
CA LEU A 83 -36.55 -8.40 4.64
C LEU A 83 -37.40 -9.58 5.14
N GLU A 84 -37.87 -10.43 4.23
CA GLU A 84 -38.53 -11.71 4.58
C GLU A 84 -37.78 -12.92 4.01
N LYS A 85 -37.12 -12.77 2.86
CA LYS A 85 -36.46 -13.83 2.11
C LYS A 85 -34.99 -13.51 1.84
N ILE A 86 -34.23 -14.54 1.49
CA ILE A 86 -32.80 -14.37 1.17
C ILE A 86 -32.58 -13.60 -0.14
N ASP A 87 -33.53 -13.69 -1.09
CA ASP A 87 -33.48 -12.98 -2.38
C ASP A 87 -33.66 -11.46 -2.21
N ASP A 88 -34.33 -11.02 -1.13
CA ASP A 88 -34.48 -9.61 -0.77
C ASP A 88 -33.11 -8.97 -0.42
N LEU A 89 -32.13 -9.78 0.01
CA LEU A 89 -30.77 -9.34 0.32
C LEU A 89 -30.02 -8.84 -0.93
N SER A 90 -30.43 -9.26 -2.13
CA SER A 90 -29.89 -8.80 -3.42
C SER A 90 -30.50 -7.47 -3.88
N ASN A 91 -31.67 -7.08 -3.36
CA ASN A 91 -32.47 -5.94 -3.82
C ASN A 91 -32.83 -5.01 -2.65
N ILE A 92 -31.85 -4.69 -1.82
CA ILE A 92 -32.04 -3.87 -0.61
C ILE A 92 -32.22 -2.38 -1.00
N GLU A 93 -33.47 -1.93 -1.07
CA GLU A 93 -33.84 -0.51 -1.24
C GLU A 93 -33.92 0.26 0.10
N THR A 94 -34.03 -0.44 1.23
CA THR A 94 -34.10 0.15 2.59
C THR A 94 -32.72 0.46 3.16
N TYR A 95 -32.62 1.41 4.10
CA TYR A 95 -31.37 1.82 4.74
C TYR A 95 -30.90 0.82 5.82
N GLY A 96 -31.81 0.26 6.61
CA GLY A 96 -31.55 -0.82 7.56
C GLY A 96 -32.14 -2.16 7.11
N PHE A 97 -31.43 -3.27 7.32
CA PHE A 97 -31.95 -4.60 6.95
C PHE A 97 -31.66 -5.73 7.96
N ARG A 98 -30.65 -5.56 8.83
CA ARG A 98 -30.14 -6.64 9.71
C ARG A 98 -30.96 -6.93 10.98
N GLY A 99 -31.85 -6.02 11.40
CA GLY A 99 -32.59 -6.18 12.67
C GLY A 99 -31.70 -6.15 13.94
N GLU A 100 -30.56 -5.45 13.92
CA GLU A 100 -29.60 -5.43 15.03
C GLU A 100 -29.38 -4.05 15.68
N ALA A 101 -29.83 -2.96 15.07
CA ALA A 101 -29.47 -1.60 15.49
C ALA A 101 -30.03 -1.24 16.88
N LEU A 102 -31.35 -1.31 17.06
CA LEU A 102 -32.00 -0.99 18.34
C LEU A 102 -31.60 -1.98 19.44
N PHE A 103 -31.48 -3.27 19.11
CA PHE A 103 -30.93 -4.28 20.01
C PHE A 103 -29.52 -3.88 20.51
N SER A 104 -28.61 -3.53 19.60
CA SER A 104 -27.24 -3.14 19.93
C SER A 104 -27.18 -1.89 20.79
N ILE A 105 -27.97 -0.86 20.48
CA ILE A 105 -28.08 0.36 21.29
C ILE A 105 -28.58 0.02 22.70
N SER A 106 -29.59 -0.86 22.84
CA SER A 106 -30.18 -1.21 24.15
C SER A 106 -29.22 -2.00 25.05
N CYS A 107 -28.16 -2.59 24.50
CA CYS A 107 -27.10 -3.27 25.25
C CYS A 107 -26.05 -2.30 25.81
N VAL A 108 -26.04 -1.04 25.38
CA VAL A 108 -25.05 -0.01 25.79
C VAL A 108 -25.68 1.30 26.31
N ALA A 109 -27.01 1.39 26.32
CA ALA A 109 -27.79 2.55 26.78
C ALA A 109 -29.21 2.13 27.19
N ASN A 110 -29.93 3.01 27.88
CA ASN A 110 -31.37 2.85 28.07
C ASN A 110 -32.09 3.40 26.84
N ILE A 111 -33.06 2.67 26.28
CA ILE A 111 -33.91 3.17 25.18
C ILE A 111 -35.33 3.37 25.71
N THR A 112 -35.93 4.52 25.39
CA THR A 112 -37.37 4.74 25.47
C THR A 112 -37.89 4.99 24.06
N ILE A 113 -38.85 4.18 23.61
CA ILE A 113 -39.59 4.39 22.36
C ILE A 113 -40.99 4.88 22.72
N LEU A 114 -41.40 6.01 22.14
CA LEU A 114 -42.78 6.49 22.12
C LEU A 114 -43.22 6.56 20.66
N THR A 115 -44.30 5.87 20.30
CA THR A 115 -44.76 5.80 18.90
C THR A 115 -46.27 5.88 18.82
N LYS A 116 -46.79 6.26 17.65
CA LYS A 116 -48.20 6.18 17.30
C LYS A 116 -48.34 5.91 15.80
N THR A 117 -49.06 4.86 15.43
CA THR A 117 -49.45 4.62 14.03
C THR A 117 -50.61 5.52 13.62
N LYS A 118 -50.88 5.63 12.31
CA LYS A 118 -52.02 6.42 11.82
C LYS A 118 -53.38 5.84 12.24
N ASP A 119 -53.44 4.53 12.45
CA ASP A 119 -54.68 3.79 12.71
C ASP A 119 -54.95 3.59 14.22
N ASP A 120 -53.98 3.88 15.09
CA ASP A 120 -54.16 3.92 16.54
C ASP A 120 -54.79 5.25 17.00
N ASP A 121 -55.71 5.23 17.96
CA ASP A 121 -56.23 6.45 18.60
C ASP A 121 -55.19 7.11 19.53
N ILE A 122 -54.39 6.30 20.21
CA ILE A 122 -53.43 6.71 21.26
C ILE A 122 -52.01 6.24 20.94
N GLY A 123 -51.00 6.91 21.50
CA GLY A 123 -49.62 6.46 21.43
C GLY A 123 -49.27 5.44 22.51
N TYR A 124 -48.12 4.78 22.32
CA TYR A 124 -47.58 3.80 23.24
C TYR A 124 -46.11 4.07 23.54
N GLN A 125 -45.75 4.00 24.83
CA GLN A 125 -44.39 4.15 25.35
C GLN A 125 -43.87 2.81 25.90
N VAL A 126 -42.63 2.45 25.58
CA VAL A 126 -41.91 1.29 26.12
C VAL A 126 -40.47 1.66 26.44
N GLU A 127 -39.95 1.12 27.53
CA GLU A 127 -38.57 1.27 28.00
C GLU A 127 -37.81 -0.06 27.87
N TYR A 128 -36.59 -0.05 27.33
CA TYR A 128 -35.79 -1.23 27.03
C TYR A 128 -34.38 -1.19 27.62
N ARG A 129 -33.89 -2.36 28.04
CA ARG A 129 -32.47 -2.67 28.34
C ARG A 129 -32.12 -4.06 27.84
N ASN A 130 -30.91 -4.23 27.30
CA ASN A 130 -30.36 -5.52 26.87
C ASN A 130 -31.31 -6.34 25.96
N GLY A 131 -32.06 -5.64 25.10
CA GLY A 131 -33.06 -6.18 24.18
C GLY A 131 -34.42 -6.54 24.80
N LYS A 132 -34.68 -6.24 26.08
CA LYS A 132 -35.94 -6.57 26.78
C LYS A 132 -36.67 -5.34 27.26
N SER A 133 -38.01 -5.35 27.16
CA SER A 133 -38.88 -4.36 27.78
C SER A 133 -38.87 -4.47 29.31
N ILE A 134 -38.72 -3.36 30.02
CA ILE A 134 -38.59 -3.33 31.50
C ILE A 134 -39.94 -3.10 32.19
N ASN A 135 -40.74 -2.17 31.67
CA ASN A 135 -41.90 -1.61 32.35
C ASN A 135 -43.24 -1.83 31.58
N GLY A 136 -43.26 -2.81 30.68
CA GLY A 136 -44.42 -3.10 29.82
C GLY A 136 -44.74 -1.98 28.82
N ILE A 137 -45.90 -2.08 28.18
CA ILE A 137 -46.42 -1.07 27.25
C ILE A 137 -47.33 -0.10 28.01
N LYS A 138 -46.95 1.19 28.04
CA LYS A 138 -47.73 2.26 28.68
C LYS A 138 -48.47 3.09 27.62
N PRO A 139 -49.78 3.34 27.75
CA PRO A 139 -50.48 4.27 26.86
C PRO A 139 -50.06 5.71 27.17
N LEU A 140 -49.78 6.52 26.14
CA LEU A 140 -49.40 7.93 26.28
C LEU A 140 -49.91 8.76 25.09
N ALA A 141 -50.25 10.02 25.32
CA ALA A 141 -50.57 10.96 24.25
C ALA A 141 -49.34 11.21 23.36
N ALA A 142 -49.48 10.95 22.06
CA ALA A 142 -48.46 11.21 21.05
C ALA A 142 -49.10 11.61 19.72
N ASN A 143 -48.32 12.28 18.88
CA ASN A 143 -48.64 12.48 17.46
C ASN A 143 -48.14 11.27 16.67
N ASN A 144 -48.67 11.09 15.46
CA ASN A 144 -48.21 10.05 14.52
C ASN A 144 -46.69 10.15 14.26
N GLY A 145 -46.05 9.01 14.08
CA GLY A 145 -44.59 8.88 13.97
C GLY A 145 -43.96 8.30 15.24
N THR A 146 -42.63 8.39 15.33
CA THR A 146 -41.84 7.76 16.40
C THR A 146 -40.89 8.74 17.06
N ILE A 147 -40.72 8.58 18.38
CA ILE A 147 -39.73 9.28 19.20
C ILE A 147 -38.88 8.24 19.91
N ILE A 148 -37.62 8.12 19.50
CA ILE A 148 -36.64 7.25 20.13
C ILE A 148 -35.69 8.10 20.97
N THR A 149 -35.66 7.81 22.27
CA THR A 149 -34.83 8.50 23.26
C THR A 149 -33.84 7.53 23.86
N ILE A 150 -32.55 7.82 23.70
CA ILE A 150 -31.43 7.03 24.21
C ILE A 150 -30.79 7.83 25.35
N GLU A 151 -30.62 7.20 26.51
CA GLU A 151 -30.05 7.82 27.70
C GLU A 151 -28.86 7.05 28.26
N ASN A 152 -27.89 7.78 28.81
CA ASN A 152 -26.68 7.25 29.49
C ASN A 152 -25.83 6.31 28.61
N LEU A 153 -25.47 6.78 27.42
CA LEU A 153 -24.74 5.98 26.42
C LEU A 153 -23.34 5.59 26.92
N PHE A 154 -23.04 4.30 26.87
CA PHE A 154 -21.82 3.65 27.37
C PHE A 154 -21.60 3.72 28.90
N GLN A 155 -22.59 4.09 29.71
CA GLN A 155 -22.46 4.11 31.17
C GLN A 155 -22.09 2.74 31.75
N ASN A 156 -22.54 1.65 31.12
CA ASN A 156 -22.20 0.27 31.49
C ASN A 156 -20.82 -0.19 30.99
N ASN A 157 -20.07 0.63 30.25
CA ASN A 157 -18.74 0.34 29.75
C ASN A 157 -17.79 1.56 29.93
N PRO A 158 -17.28 1.79 31.16
CA PRO A 158 -16.50 2.99 31.49
C PRO A 158 -15.18 3.07 30.71
N LEU A 159 -14.58 1.93 30.35
CA LEU A 159 -13.37 1.92 29.50
C LEU A 159 -13.68 2.47 28.10
N ARG A 160 -14.83 2.11 27.51
CA ARG A 160 -15.25 2.66 26.21
C ARG A 160 -15.56 4.16 26.31
N LEU A 161 -16.25 4.57 27.37
CA LEU A 161 -16.57 5.98 27.63
C LEU A 161 -15.30 6.85 27.72
N ASN A 162 -14.28 6.37 28.44
CA ASN A 162 -12.99 7.06 28.59
C ASN A 162 -12.15 7.12 27.30
N CYS A 163 -12.41 6.26 26.31
CA CYS A 163 -11.72 6.24 25.02
C CYS A 163 -12.36 7.15 23.95
N LEU A 164 -13.49 7.80 24.25
CA LEU A 164 -14.14 8.75 23.34
C LEU A 164 -13.46 10.12 23.39
N LYS A 165 -13.66 10.94 22.34
CA LYS A 165 -13.03 12.27 22.27
C LYS A 165 -13.86 13.28 23.08
N SER A 166 -13.34 14.50 23.17
CA SER A 166 -14.05 15.61 23.83
C SER A 166 -15.46 15.80 23.26
N GLU A 167 -16.38 16.28 24.10
CA GLU A 167 -17.80 16.44 23.78
C GLU A 167 -18.05 17.29 22.52
N ASN A 168 -17.24 18.31 22.28
CA ASN A 168 -17.34 19.12 21.06
C ASN A 168 -16.88 18.34 19.81
N THR A 169 -15.94 17.41 19.95
CA THR A 169 -15.50 16.56 18.83
C THR A 169 -16.56 15.53 18.47
N GLU A 170 -17.17 14.87 19.46
CA GLU A 170 -18.27 13.94 19.22
C GLU A 170 -19.51 14.64 18.65
N PHE A 171 -19.83 15.84 19.15
CA PHE A 171 -20.88 16.68 18.55
C PHE A 171 -20.60 17.02 17.08
N ASN A 172 -19.36 17.39 16.73
CA ASN A 172 -19.02 17.71 15.34
C ASN A 172 -19.19 16.51 14.40
N TYR A 173 -18.93 15.27 14.85
CA TYR A 173 -19.22 14.07 14.07
C TYR A 173 -20.72 13.84 13.88
N ILE A 174 -21.53 14.06 14.92
CA ILE A 174 -22.99 13.97 14.80
C ILE A 174 -23.50 15.05 13.83
N ALA A 175 -23.10 16.31 14.02
CA ALA A 175 -23.54 17.42 13.19
C ALA A 175 -23.21 17.21 11.71
N ASP A 176 -22.00 16.76 11.38
CA ASP A 176 -21.58 16.43 10.01
C ASP A 176 -22.49 15.36 9.38
N VAL A 177 -22.85 14.29 10.10
CA VAL A 177 -23.77 13.27 9.59
C VAL A 177 -25.18 13.83 9.37
N VAL A 178 -25.75 14.57 10.34
CA VAL A 178 -27.10 15.15 10.17
C VAL A 178 -27.12 16.16 9.00
N MET A 179 -26.06 16.96 8.84
CA MET A 179 -25.92 17.89 7.71
C MET A 179 -25.86 17.17 6.36
N LYS A 180 -25.14 16.04 6.27
CA LYS A 180 -25.04 15.23 5.04
C LYS A 180 -26.39 14.67 4.61
N TYR A 181 -27.17 14.09 5.52
CA TYR A 181 -28.55 13.65 5.21
C TYR A 181 -29.48 14.83 4.88
N ALA A 182 -29.36 15.97 5.58
CA ALA A 182 -30.14 17.17 5.28
C ALA A 182 -29.85 17.80 3.91
N ILE A 183 -28.64 17.59 3.36
CA ILE A 183 -28.32 17.92 1.96
C ILE A 183 -28.98 16.91 1.02
N HIS A 184 -28.75 15.62 1.24
CA HIS A 184 -29.21 14.56 0.35
C HIS A 184 -30.74 14.51 0.20
N CYS A 185 -31.46 14.57 1.31
CA CYS A 185 -32.92 14.53 1.37
C CYS A 185 -33.58 15.92 1.26
N SER A 186 -32.85 16.94 0.79
CA SER A 186 -33.28 18.36 0.78
C SER A 186 -34.67 18.62 0.19
N ASN A 187 -35.01 17.90 -0.89
CA ASN A 187 -36.27 18.07 -1.62
C ASN A 187 -37.48 17.40 -0.92
N SER A 188 -37.26 16.45 0.00
CA SER A 188 -38.30 15.58 0.55
C SER A 188 -38.44 15.61 2.07
N ILE A 189 -37.46 16.10 2.82
CA ILE A 189 -37.43 15.99 4.30
C ILE A 189 -36.85 17.25 4.95
N ALA A 190 -37.54 17.73 5.99
CA ALA A 190 -37.05 18.77 6.89
C ALA A 190 -36.21 18.17 8.03
N PHE A 191 -35.02 18.73 8.29
CA PHE A 191 -34.11 18.29 9.35
C PHE A 191 -33.86 19.41 10.36
N SER A 192 -33.94 19.10 11.65
CA SER A 192 -33.53 20.00 12.72
C SER A 192 -32.55 19.35 13.69
N LEU A 193 -31.53 20.11 14.10
CA LEU A 193 -30.55 19.69 15.10
C LEU A 193 -30.57 20.67 16.27
N ARG A 194 -30.71 20.13 17.49
CA ARG A 194 -30.60 20.87 18.75
C ARG A 194 -29.50 20.32 19.66
N LYS A 195 -28.77 21.21 20.33
CA LYS A 195 -27.73 20.89 21.33
C LYS A 195 -28.09 21.60 22.63
N ASN A 196 -28.22 20.84 23.72
CA ASN A 196 -28.62 21.36 25.04
C ASN A 196 -29.89 22.23 24.97
N ASP A 197 -30.89 21.76 24.22
CA ASP A 197 -32.17 22.42 23.91
C ASP A 197 -32.09 23.70 23.03
N GLU A 198 -30.90 24.23 22.74
CA GLU A 198 -30.68 25.30 21.75
C GLU A 198 -30.70 24.77 20.30
N PHE A 199 -31.14 25.59 19.34
CA PHE A 199 -31.11 25.25 17.92
C PHE A 199 -29.72 25.45 17.31
N VAL A 200 -29.26 24.45 16.55
CA VAL A 200 -28.02 24.52 15.75
C VAL A 200 -28.36 24.86 14.30
N PHE A 201 -29.32 24.14 13.70
CA PHE A 201 -29.91 24.46 12.39
C PHE A 201 -31.30 23.85 12.24
N ASN A 202 -32.04 24.33 11.24
CA ASN A 202 -33.32 23.79 10.79
C ASN A 202 -33.45 24.00 9.27
N THR A 203 -33.65 22.93 8.49
CA THR A 203 -33.96 23.02 7.05
C THR A 203 -35.47 23.01 6.81
N ASN A 204 -35.91 23.60 5.70
CA ASN A 204 -37.32 23.59 5.31
C ASN A 204 -37.61 22.43 4.35
N LEU A 205 -38.81 21.85 4.45
CA LEU A 205 -39.32 20.85 3.52
C LEU A 205 -39.36 21.42 2.09
N GLY A 206 -38.89 20.63 1.10
CA GLY A 206 -38.89 21.05 -0.32
C GLY A 206 -37.82 22.08 -0.68
N SER A 207 -36.78 22.25 0.14
CA SER A 207 -35.67 23.16 -0.16
C SER A 207 -34.77 22.61 -1.27
N GLN A 208 -34.26 23.48 -2.15
CA GLN A 208 -33.25 23.06 -3.12
C GLN A 208 -31.95 22.66 -2.41
N THR A 209 -31.26 21.65 -2.93
CA THR A 209 -30.00 21.15 -2.37
C THR A 209 -28.94 22.24 -2.20
N VAL A 210 -28.86 23.19 -3.14
CA VAL A 210 -27.96 24.36 -3.05
C VAL A 210 -28.33 25.27 -1.87
N THR A 211 -29.62 25.47 -1.58
CA THR A 211 -30.10 26.25 -0.44
C THR A 211 -29.72 25.60 0.90
N ASN A 212 -29.82 24.27 0.99
CA ASN A 212 -29.36 23.56 2.20
C ASN A 212 -27.83 23.60 2.33
N ILE A 213 -27.06 23.56 1.24
CA ILE A 213 -25.61 23.79 1.27
C ILE A 213 -25.27 25.21 1.76
N ASP A 214 -25.97 26.24 1.26
CA ASP A 214 -25.80 27.65 1.65
C ASP A 214 -26.06 27.87 3.15
N LEU A 215 -27.10 27.22 3.69
CA LEU A 215 -27.46 27.27 5.11
C LEU A 215 -26.49 26.49 6.02
N LEU A 216 -26.10 25.27 5.63
CA LEU A 216 -25.38 24.34 6.52
C LEU A 216 -23.85 24.49 6.43
N TYR A 217 -23.32 24.74 5.23
CA TYR A 217 -21.88 24.94 4.98
C TYR A 217 -21.51 26.43 4.83
N GLY A 218 -22.51 27.31 4.82
CA GLY A 218 -22.34 28.76 4.84
C GLY A 218 -22.33 29.40 3.45
N THR A 219 -22.73 30.68 3.41
CA THR A 219 -23.06 31.41 2.18
C THR A 219 -21.91 31.58 1.19
N ASN A 220 -20.66 31.42 1.65
CA ASN A 220 -19.49 31.43 0.79
C ASN A 220 -19.35 30.15 -0.06
N ILE A 221 -19.80 29.01 0.47
CA ILE A 221 -19.82 27.74 -0.28
C ILE A 221 -21.03 27.71 -1.24
N GLY A 222 -22.24 28.05 -0.76
CA GLY A 222 -23.46 28.00 -1.57
C GLY A 222 -23.43 28.84 -2.84
N LYS A 223 -22.80 30.03 -2.81
CA LYS A 223 -22.60 30.87 -4.01
C LYS A 223 -21.55 30.35 -4.99
N ASN A 224 -20.63 29.49 -4.54
CA ASN A 224 -19.46 29.06 -5.28
C ASN A 224 -19.50 27.59 -5.75
N VAL A 225 -20.68 26.97 -5.73
CA VAL A 225 -20.91 25.64 -6.31
C VAL A 225 -21.58 25.68 -7.69
N THR A 226 -21.54 24.56 -8.40
CA THR A 226 -22.20 24.32 -9.69
C THR A 226 -22.68 22.87 -9.75
N SER A 227 -23.76 22.60 -10.49
CA SER A 227 -24.32 21.25 -10.65
C SER A 227 -23.65 20.47 -11.77
N ILE A 228 -23.52 19.15 -11.55
CA ILE A 228 -23.09 18.15 -12.53
C ILE A 228 -24.09 17.00 -12.58
N CYS A 229 -24.11 16.33 -13.74
CA CYS A 229 -24.87 15.11 -13.97
C CYS A 229 -24.12 14.26 -15.00
N CYS A 230 -24.02 12.96 -14.76
CA CYS A 230 -23.64 11.99 -15.78
C CYS A 230 -24.57 10.77 -15.71
N LYS A 231 -24.79 10.13 -16.86
CA LYS A 231 -25.57 8.90 -16.98
C LYS A 231 -24.92 8.02 -18.02
N ASN A 232 -24.74 6.75 -17.69
CA ASN A 232 -24.23 5.73 -18.58
C ASN A 232 -25.18 4.52 -18.48
N ASP A 233 -25.95 4.29 -19.54
CA ASP A 233 -26.96 3.24 -19.58
C ASP A 233 -26.35 1.83 -19.67
N ASP A 234 -25.19 1.67 -20.30
CA ASP A 234 -24.47 0.39 -20.38
C ASP A 234 -24.00 -0.07 -19.00
N LEU A 235 -23.49 0.87 -18.18
CA LEU A 235 -23.10 0.64 -16.79
C LEU A 235 -24.29 0.64 -15.81
N LYS A 236 -25.52 0.86 -16.29
CA LYS A 236 -26.75 1.06 -15.49
C LYS A 236 -26.54 2.05 -14.33
N PHE A 237 -25.85 3.15 -14.63
CA PHE A 237 -25.37 4.12 -13.65
C PHE A 237 -25.85 5.53 -13.99
N SER A 238 -26.25 6.28 -12.96
CA SER A 238 -26.45 7.73 -13.03
C SER A 238 -25.93 8.41 -11.78
N MET A 239 -25.42 9.63 -11.92
CA MET A 239 -24.95 10.46 -10.82
C MET A 239 -25.42 11.88 -11.02
N THR A 240 -25.94 12.47 -9.95
CA THR A 240 -26.16 13.92 -9.82
C THR A 240 -25.25 14.46 -8.73
N GLY A 241 -24.75 15.68 -8.90
CA GLY A 241 -23.77 16.23 -7.97
C GLY A 241 -23.71 17.74 -7.96
N ILE A 242 -23.09 18.27 -6.90
CA ILE A 242 -22.83 19.69 -6.70
C ILE A 242 -21.36 19.83 -6.30
N ILE A 243 -20.59 20.57 -7.08
CA ILE A 243 -19.14 20.70 -6.94
C ILE A 243 -18.72 22.17 -6.87
N SER A 244 -17.62 22.48 -6.19
CA SER A 244 -17.09 23.85 -6.14
C SER A 244 -16.50 24.29 -7.49
N LYS A 245 -16.72 25.55 -7.85
CA LYS A 245 -16.12 26.21 -9.02
C LYS A 245 -14.58 26.21 -8.94
N PRO A 246 -13.85 26.26 -10.09
CA PRO A 246 -12.38 26.23 -10.11
C PRO A 246 -11.69 27.23 -9.19
N ASN A 247 -12.27 28.42 -8.99
CA ASN A 247 -11.65 29.51 -8.23
C ASN A 247 -11.95 29.46 -6.71
N PHE A 248 -12.64 28.42 -6.22
CA PHE A 248 -13.09 28.33 -4.84
C PHE A 248 -12.33 27.28 -4.02
N VAL A 249 -11.80 27.70 -2.86
CA VAL A 249 -10.93 26.88 -2.01
C VAL A 249 -11.52 26.63 -0.63
N CYS A 250 -11.51 25.36 -0.19
CA CYS A 250 -11.80 24.94 1.17
C CYS A 250 -10.50 24.59 1.91
N LYS A 251 -10.43 24.89 3.22
CA LYS A 251 -9.33 24.49 4.11
C LYS A 251 -9.25 22.98 4.38
N LYS A 252 -10.30 22.24 4.03
CA LYS A 252 -10.46 20.79 4.17
C LYS A 252 -11.28 20.28 3.00
N PHE A 253 -11.02 19.06 2.53
CA PHE A 253 -11.87 18.43 1.52
C PHE A 253 -13.21 18.01 2.14
N ASN A 254 -14.25 18.79 1.82
CA ASN A 254 -15.63 18.42 2.12
C ASN A 254 -16.11 17.50 0.99
N PHE A 255 -16.06 16.18 1.24
CA PHE A 255 -16.56 15.16 0.31
C PHE A 255 -17.77 14.46 0.93
N ILE A 256 -18.89 14.52 0.21
CA ILE A 256 -20.16 13.90 0.57
C ILE A 256 -20.55 12.97 -0.58
N LEU A 257 -20.68 11.68 -0.29
CA LEU A 257 -20.98 10.65 -1.29
C LEU A 257 -22.16 9.81 -0.82
N PHE A 258 -23.19 9.75 -1.65
CA PHE A 258 -24.33 8.87 -1.48
C PHE A 258 -24.38 7.84 -2.62
N ILE A 259 -24.61 6.57 -2.30
CA ILE A 259 -24.78 5.48 -3.27
C ILE A 259 -26.06 4.74 -2.91
N ASN A 260 -27.04 4.76 -3.82
CA ASN A 260 -28.40 4.24 -3.56
C ASN A 260 -28.94 4.76 -2.22
N ASP A 261 -28.83 6.09 -2.06
CA ASP A 261 -29.20 6.89 -0.89
C ASP A 261 -28.47 6.57 0.43
N ARG A 262 -27.51 5.63 0.43
CA ARG A 262 -26.65 5.34 1.59
C ARG A 262 -25.46 6.29 1.62
N LEU A 263 -25.16 6.88 2.78
CA LEU A 263 -23.95 7.68 3.01
C LEU A 263 -22.72 6.75 3.07
N VAL A 264 -21.77 6.92 2.15
CA VAL A 264 -20.61 6.03 1.95
C VAL A 264 -19.29 6.81 1.95
N GLU A 265 -18.21 6.20 2.45
CA GLU A 265 -16.84 6.67 2.29
C GLU A 265 -16.12 5.86 1.20
N CYS A 266 -15.83 6.48 0.05
CA CYS A 266 -14.95 5.89 -0.98
C CYS A 266 -13.63 6.66 -1.08
N SER A 267 -12.53 6.04 -0.64
CA SER A 267 -11.20 6.66 -0.67
C SER A 267 -10.56 6.70 -2.06
N VAL A 268 -11.00 5.83 -2.97
CA VAL A 268 -10.54 5.77 -4.37
C VAL A 268 -11.11 6.96 -5.14
N LEU A 269 -12.44 7.05 -5.23
CA LEU A 269 -13.15 8.15 -5.89
C LEU A 269 -12.74 9.52 -5.30
N LYS A 270 -12.56 9.62 -3.97
CA LYS A 270 -12.04 10.83 -3.33
C LYS A 270 -10.69 11.28 -3.92
N LYS A 271 -9.73 10.35 -4.09
CA LYS A 271 -8.42 10.65 -4.69
C LYS A 271 -8.51 10.99 -6.17
N CYS A 272 -9.37 10.30 -6.93
CA CYS A 272 -9.62 10.62 -8.34
C CYS A 272 -10.08 12.07 -8.50
N ILE A 273 -11.04 12.50 -7.66
CA ILE A 273 -11.56 13.88 -7.67
C ILE A 273 -10.50 14.88 -7.18
N GLU A 274 -9.73 14.56 -6.14
CA GLU A 274 -8.57 15.37 -5.72
C GLU A 274 -7.58 15.59 -6.88
N ASN A 275 -7.22 14.55 -7.62
CA ASN A 275 -6.33 14.62 -8.78
C ASN A 275 -6.89 15.50 -9.91
N VAL A 276 -8.20 15.43 -10.18
CA VAL A 276 -8.85 16.34 -11.16
C VAL A 276 -8.76 17.79 -10.70
N TYR A 277 -8.99 18.06 -9.41
CA TYR A 277 -8.93 19.42 -8.86
C TYR A 277 -7.50 19.97 -8.72
N LEU A 278 -6.45 19.15 -8.64
CA LEU A 278 -5.05 19.61 -8.64
C LEU A 278 -4.66 20.36 -9.93
N ASN A 279 -5.40 20.18 -11.03
CA ASN A 279 -5.21 20.94 -12.27
C ASN A 279 -5.77 22.38 -12.19
N PHE A 280 -6.55 22.69 -11.15
CA PHE A 280 -7.24 23.98 -10.98
C PHE A 280 -6.92 24.67 -9.65
N LEU A 281 -6.61 23.90 -8.59
CA LEU A 281 -6.35 24.39 -7.23
C LEU A 281 -4.87 24.23 -6.85
N SER A 282 -4.35 25.19 -6.09
CA SER A 282 -2.99 25.12 -5.57
C SER A 282 -2.81 24.01 -4.53
N LYS A 283 -1.59 23.47 -4.44
CA LYS A 283 -1.24 22.33 -3.58
C LYS A 283 -1.57 22.61 -2.11
N GLY A 284 -2.48 21.82 -1.54
CA GLY A 284 -2.97 21.97 -0.15
C GLY A 284 -4.31 22.69 -0.02
N MET A 285 -4.90 23.17 -1.12
CA MET A 285 -6.29 23.62 -1.19
C MET A 285 -7.19 22.48 -1.66
N HIS A 286 -8.42 22.42 -1.14
CA HIS A 286 -9.36 21.34 -1.44
C HIS A 286 -10.72 21.86 -1.94
N PRO A 287 -11.47 21.07 -2.72
CA PRO A 287 -12.81 21.44 -3.18
C PRO A 287 -13.91 21.14 -2.14
N PHE A 288 -15.12 21.59 -2.44
CA PHE A 288 -16.37 21.07 -1.88
C PHE A 288 -17.06 20.19 -2.94
N VAL A 289 -17.47 18.98 -2.58
CA VAL A 289 -18.06 18.01 -3.50
C VAL A 289 -19.16 17.22 -2.80
N TYR A 290 -20.37 17.27 -3.36
CA TYR A 290 -21.51 16.41 -3.06
C TYR A 290 -21.85 15.58 -4.31
N LEU A 291 -21.92 14.26 -4.18
CA LEU A 291 -22.34 13.33 -5.24
C LEU A 291 -23.43 12.39 -4.71
N SER A 292 -24.45 12.17 -5.54
CA SER A 292 -25.53 11.21 -5.32
C SER A 292 -25.58 10.25 -6.51
N MET A 293 -25.16 9.02 -6.27
CA MET A 293 -25.05 7.96 -7.27
C MET A 293 -26.23 6.98 -7.15
N LYS A 294 -26.80 6.63 -8.30
CA LYS A 294 -27.83 5.61 -8.47
C LYS A 294 -27.27 4.54 -9.41
N ILE A 295 -27.05 3.35 -8.86
CA ILE A 295 -26.56 2.15 -9.54
C ILE A 295 -27.63 1.06 -9.34
N LEU A 296 -27.86 0.20 -10.32
CA LEU A 296 -28.80 -0.93 -10.15
C LEU A 296 -28.44 -1.74 -8.87
N PRO A 297 -29.40 -2.05 -7.96
CA PRO A 297 -29.09 -2.76 -6.70
C PRO A 297 -28.33 -4.08 -6.88
N GLU A 298 -28.64 -4.85 -7.92
CA GLU A 298 -27.92 -6.09 -8.31
C GLU A 298 -26.41 -5.88 -8.49
N ASN A 299 -25.98 -4.68 -8.88
CA ASN A 299 -24.59 -4.31 -9.09
C ASN A 299 -23.93 -3.71 -7.83
N VAL A 300 -24.59 -3.72 -6.67
CA VAL A 300 -24.14 -3.03 -5.44
C VAL A 300 -24.22 -3.94 -4.20
N ASP A 301 -23.06 -4.36 -3.68
CA ASP A 301 -22.97 -5.04 -2.39
C ASP A 301 -22.93 -4.00 -1.24
N VAL A 302 -24.04 -3.93 -0.51
CA VAL A 302 -24.20 -3.09 0.69
C VAL A 302 -23.85 -3.82 2.00
N ASN A 303 -23.49 -5.10 1.95
CA ASN A 303 -23.28 -5.96 3.12
C ASN A 303 -21.80 -6.00 3.59
N VAL A 304 -20.99 -5.05 3.13
CA VAL A 304 -19.52 -5.04 3.27
C VAL A 304 -19.03 -4.81 4.71
N HIS A 305 -19.60 -3.84 5.44
CA HIS A 305 -19.12 -3.44 6.77
C HIS A 305 -20.25 -3.20 7.79
N PRO A 306 -20.12 -3.62 9.07
CA PRO A 306 -21.18 -3.47 10.08
C PRO A 306 -21.70 -2.05 10.32
N SER A 307 -20.88 -1.01 10.10
CA SER A 307 -21.30 0.38 10.27
C SER A 307 -22.01 0.99 9.05
N LYS A 308 -22.19 0.23 7.95
CA LYS A 308 -22.77 0.69 6.67
C LYS A 308 -22.09 1.95 6.10
N ASN A 309 -20.78 2.08 6.28
CA ASN A 309 -19.98 3.20 5.74
C ASN A 309 -19.27 2.85 4.41
N GLU A 310 -19.21 1.56 4.07
CA GLU A 310 -18.53 1.05 2.87
C GLU A 310 -19.53 0.24 2.04
N VAL A 311 -19.45 0.39 0.73
CA VAL A 311 -20.26 -0.29 -0.28
C VAL A 311 -19.32 -0.64 -1.43
N ARG A 312 -19.52 -1.80 -2.06
CA ARG A 312 -18.80 -2.19 -3.28
C ARG A 312 -19.78 -2.24 -4.44
N TYR A 313 -19.34 -1.83 -5.62
CA TYR A 313 -20.17 -1.86 -6.81
C TYR A 313 -19.40 -2.38 -8.02
N LEU A 314 -20.12 -2.99 -8.97
CA LEU A 314 -19.57 -3.49 -10.21
C LEU A 314 -19.00 -2.33 -11.05
N ASN A 315 -17.95 -2.59 -11.83
CA ASN A 315 -17.32 -1.61 -12.73
C ASN A 315 -16.83 -0.32 -12.02
N GLU A 316 -16.36 -0.43 -10.77
CA GLU A 316 -15.93 0.71 -9.94
C GLU A 316 -14.95 1.65 -10.66
N ASP A 317 -13.92 1.11 -11.32
CA ASP A 317 -12.91 1.90 -12.04
C ASP A 317 -13.49 2.69 -13.23
N GLU A 318 -14.43 2.09 -13.97
CA GLU A 318 -15.06 2.71 -15.14
C GLU A 318 -16.03 3.82 -14.72
N ILE A 319 -16.81 3.59 -13.67
CA ILE A 319 -17.69 4.59 -13.06
C ILE A 319 -16.86 5.75 -12.48
N ASN A 320 -15.75 5.46 -11.79
CA ASN A 320 -14.86 6.47 -11.24
C ASN A 320 -14.18 7.32 -12.34
N ALA A 321 -13.82 6.71 -13.47
CA ALA A 321 -13.30 7.41 -14.65
C ALA A 321 -14.37 8.33 -15.28
N GLU A 322 -15.59 7.84 -15.44
CA GLU A 322 -16.71 8.61 -16.02
C GLU A 322 -17.06 9.85 -15.16
N ILE A 323 -17.11 9.70 -13.83
CA ILE A 323 -17.29 10.81 -12.89
C ILE A 323 -16.14 11.82 -13.02
N SER A 324 -14.88 11.35 -13.11
CA SER A 324 -13.70 12.20 -13.23
C SER A 324 -13.70 12.99 -14.55
N ASN A 325 -14.11 12.37 -15.65
CA ASN A 325 -14.27 13.01 -16.97
C ASN A 325 -15.39 14.06 -16.95
N CYS A 326 -16.54 13.75 -16.33
CA CYS A 326 -17.66 14.68 -16.16
C CYS A 326 -17.23 15.94 -15.39
N ILE A 327 -16.55 15.77 -14.25
CA ILE A 327 -16.02 16.88 -13.43
C ILE A 327 -15.00 17.69 -14.24
N THR A 328 -14.04 17.04 -14.90
CA THR A 328 -13.01 17.71 -15.71
C THR A 328 -13.64 18.57 -16.81
N THR A 329 -14.64 18.04 -17.52
CA THR A 329 -15.37 18.75 -18.58
C THR A 329 -16.12 19.97 -18.04
N LYS A 330 -16.76 19.86 -16.86
CA LYS A 330 -17.47 20.97 -16.22
C LYS A 330 -16.52 22.06 -15.71
N LEU A 331 -15.39 21.69 -15.10
CA LEU A 331 -14.41 22.67 -14.60
C LEU A 331 -13.71 23.40 -15.75
N THR A 332 -13.38 22.70 -16.84
CA THR A 332 -12.73 23.27 -18.03
C THR A 332 -13.64 24.29 -18.73
N SER A 333 -14.92 23.94 -18.94
CA SER A 333 -15.91 24.84 -19.54
C SER A 333 -16.20 26.07 -18.65
N ALA A 334 -16.22 25.90 -17.32
CA ALA A 334 -16.33 27.03 -16.39
C ALA A 334 -15.11 27.96 -16.42
N ASN A 335 -13.89 27.42 -16.57
CA ASN A 335 -12.66 28.20 -16.58
C ASN A 335 -12.54 29.09 -17.84
N MET A 336 -12.97 28.59 -19.00
CA MET A 336 -12.99 29.36 -20.26
C MET A 336 -13.85 30.63 -20.16
N HIS A 337 -15.00 30.58 -19.47
CA HIS A 337 -15.82 31.75 -19.22
C HIS A 337 -15.16 32.75 -18.24
N SER A 338 -14.32 32.29 -17.31
CA SER A 338 -13.59 33.17 -16.38
C SER A 338 -12.50 33.99 -17.06
N LEU A 339 -11.92 33.50 -18.16
CA LEU A 339 -10.86 34.19 -18.92
C LEU A 339 -11.41 35.26 -19.89
N LEU A 340 -12.66 35.09 -20.35
CA LEU A 340 -13.34 36.03 -21.26
C LEU A 340 -14.05 37.18 -20.52
N GLY A 341 -14.31 37.04 -19.22
CA GLY A 341 -15.09 38.02 -18.44
C GLY A 341 -14.31 39.23 -17.91
N SER A 342 -12.98 39.21 -17.94
CA SER A 342 -12.13 40.16 -17.17
C SER A 342 -11.13 40.96 -18.01
N SER A 343 -11.31 41.07 -19.33
CA SER A 343 -10.27 41.61 -20.24
C SER A 343 -10.77 42.44 -21.43
N ILE A 344 -12.08 42.76 -21.52
CA ILE A 344 -12.69 43.34 -22.74
C ILE A 344 -12.96 44.87 -22.63
N GLN A 345 -12.63 45.55 -21.53
CA GLN A 345 -12.89 47.00 -21.39
C GLN A 345 -11.76 47.96 -21.81
N ASP A 346 -10.49 47.54 -21.85
CA ASP A 346 -9.35 48.49 -21.94
C ASP A 346 -8.61 48.57 -23.29
N PHE A 347 -8.99 47.81 -24.33
CA PHE A 347 -8.29 47.84 -25.63
C PHE A 347 -9.18 48.10 -26.85
N THR A 348 -10.08 49.08 -26.74
CA THR A 348 -10.59 49.81 -27.91
C THR A 348 -9.57 50.84 -28.42
N SER A 349 -8.59 50.41 -29.22
CA SER A 349 -7.95 51.22 -30.30
C SER A 349 -6.74 50.50 -30.91
N LEU A 350 -6.89 49.90 -32.09
CA LEU A 350 -6.03 50.12 -33.27
C LEU A 350 -6.50 49.30 -34.48
N ARG A 351 -6.30 49.88 -35.66
CA ARG A 351 -6.96 49.58 -36.95
C ARG A 351 -6.74 48.17 -37.49
N THR A 352 -7.81 47.58 -38.01
CA THR A 352 -7.78 46.48 -39.01
C THR A 352 -7.07 46.90 -40.30
N PRO A 353 -6.54 45.94 -41.07
CA PRO A 353 -7.02 45.75 -42.44
C PRO A 353 -7.90 44.50 -42.60
N LYS A 354 -8.80 44.54 -43.58
CA LYS A 354 -9.80 43.50 -43.86
C LYS A 354 -9.32 42.61 -45.01
N SER A 355 -9.65 41.32 -44.97
CA SER A 355 -10.14 40.62 -46.17
C SER A 355 -11.14 39.52 -45.80
N LYS A 356 -12.32 39.59 -46.43
CA LYS A 356 -13.20 38.45 -46.68
C LYS A 356 -12.60 37.67 -47.88
N THR A 357 -12.98 36.46 -48.30
CA THR A 357 -14.33 35.87 -48.37
C THR A 357 -14.24 34.36 -48.70
N ASN A 358 -15.19 33.57 -48.18
CA ASN A 358 -15.85 32.34 -48.67
C ASN A 358 -15.27 31.47 -49.83
N LEU A 359 -15.40 30.13 -49.65
CA LEU A 359 -15.84 29.05 -50.59
C LEU A 359 -15.19 28.96 -52.01
N SER A 360 -14.95 27.80 -52.64
CA SER A 360 -15.24 26.36 -52.38
C SER A 360 -14.64 25.50 -53.51
N GLN A 361 -14.31 24.20 -53.26
CA GLN A 361 -14.05 23.14 -54.29
C GLN A 361 -12.82 23.39 -55.22
N THR A 362 -12.09 22.44 -55.84
CA THR A 362 -12.16 20.97 -56.01
C THR A 362 -10.78 20.41 -56.48
N ASN A 363 -10.60 19.09 -56.39
CA ASN A 363 -9.76 18.21 -57.25
C ASN A 363 -8.20 18.13 -57.16
N GLU A 364 -7.77 16.86 -57.00
CA GLU A 364 -6.63 16.14 -57.63
C GLU A 364 -5.14 16.51 -57.41
N SER A 365 -4.44 15.58 -56.71
CA SER A 365 -3.20 14.84 -57.08
C SER A 365 -2.09 15.53 -57.91
N PRO A 366 -0.80 15.32 -57.58
CA PRO A 366 -0.13 14.16 -58.17
C PRO A 366 1.04 13.48 -57.40
N SER A 367 1.27 12.22 -57.81
CA SER A 367 2.56 11.52 -57.99
C SER A 367 3.47 11.13 -56.81
N SER A 368 3.77 9.83 -56.79
CA SER A 368 4.75 9.10 -55.97
C SER A 368 6.20 9.14 -56.51
N THR A 369 7.18 8.88 -55.64
CA THR A 369 8.32 7.97 -55.96
C THR A 369 8.74 7.15 -54.73
N LYS A 370 9.37 5.98 -54.95
CA LYS A 370 9.60 4.90 -53.96
C LYS A 370 11.08 4.74 -53.57
N LYS A 371 11.35 4.19 -52.37
CA LYS A 371 12.13 2.92 -52.20
C LYS A 371 12.23 2.39 -50.74
N SER A 372 11.74 1.16 -50.55
CA SER A 372 12.18 0.05 -49.65
C SER A 372 12.67 0.28 -48.21
N PRO A 373 12.26 -0.59 -47.27
CA PRO A 373 13.21 -1.59 -46.75
C PRO A 373 12.77 -3.07 -46.92
N SER A 374 13.53 -4.00 -46.34
CA SER A 374 13.68 -5.41 -46.75
C SER A 374 12.80 -6.45 -46.04
N LYS A 375 12.85 -7.68 -46.58
CA LYS A 375 11.99 -8.85 -46.31
C LYS A 375 12.18 -9.48 -44.90
N ASN A 376 11.07 -9.94 -44.31
CA ASN A 376 11.04 -11.07 -43.36
C ASN A 376 10.62 -12.38 -44.08
N PRO A 377 11.21 -13.55 -43.76
CA PRO A 377 11.02 -14.78 -44.53
C PRO A 377 9.96 -15.74 -43.92
N SER A 378 8.68 -15.37 -43.95
CA SER A 378 7.58 -16.26 -43.52
C SER A 378 6.34 -16.28 -44.43
N LYS A 379 6.41 -15.64 -45.60
CA LYS A 379 5.42 -15.79 -46.67
C LYS A 379 6.09 -16.33 -47.94
N ILE A 380 6.01 -17.65 -48.12
CA ILE A 380 5.70 -18.37 -49.38
C ILE A 380 5.66 -19.88 -49.05
N LEU A 381 4.45 -20.46 -49.06
CA LEU A 381 4.18 -21.79 -49.63
C LEU A 381 2.66 -21.93 -49.79
N ARG A 382 2.22 -22.07 -51.04
CA ARG A 382 0.84 -22.39 -51.44
C ARG A 382 0.90 -23.75 -52.14
N THR A 383 -0.06 -24.63 -51.87
CA THR A 383 -0.79 -25.48 -52.86
C THR A 383 -1.66 -26.52 -52.15
N ASP A 384 -2.94 -26.21 -51.86
CA ASP A 384 -4.10 -27.11 -52.05
C ASP A 384 -5.42 -26.36 -51.72
N PRO A 385 -6.51 -26.39 -52.52
CA PRO A 385 -7.78 -25.75 -52.16
C PRO A 385 -8.58 -26.42 -51.03
N ARG A 386 -8.09 -27.54 -50.47
CA ARG A 386 -8.79 -28.31 -49.43
C ARG A 386 -8.37 -27.99 -47.99
N HIS A 387 -7.26 -27.28 -47.80
CA HIS A 387 -6.87 -26.77 -46.48
C HIS A 387 -7.31 -25.32 -46.33
N ARG A 388 -8.30 -25.08 -45.45
CA ARG A 388 -8.57 -23.74 -44.91
C ARG A 388 -7.27 -23.22 -44.28
N THR A 389 -6.97 -21.93 -44.47
CA THR A 389 -5.78 -21.33 -43.87
C THR A 389 -5.86 -21.42 -42.35
N ILE A 390 -4.74 -21.71 -41.70
CA ILE A 390 -4.64 -21.79 -40.24
C ILE A 390 -5.11 -20.45 -39.60
N GLU A 391 -4.83 -19.33 -40.27
CA GLU A 391 -5.28 -17.99 -39.91
C GLU A 391 -6.83 -17.84 -39.93
N GLU A 392 -7.54 -18.49 -40.86
CA GLU A 392 -9.01 -18.49 -40.88
C GLU A 392 -9.62 -19.35 -39.77
N MET A 393 -8.98 -20.48 -39.43
CA MET A 393 -9.45 -21.35 -38.34
C MET A 393 -9.13 -20.81 -36.95
N ILE A 394 -8.07 -20.02 -36.79
CA ILE A 394 -7.53 -19.61 -35.48
C ILE A 394 -7.69 -18.09 -35.18
N SER A 395 -8.23 -17.29 -36.11
CA SER A 395 -8.49 -15.85 -35.87
C SER A 395 -9.34 -15.57 -34.62
N GLN A 396 -8.79 -14.80 -33.67
CA GLN A 396 -9.39 -14.54 -32.34
C GLN A 396 -10.85 -14.04 -32.38
N LYS A 397 -11.22 -13.29 -33.42
CA LYS A 397 -12.58 -12.75 -33.61
C LYS A 397 -13.67 -13.83 -33.77
N ASN A 398 -13.31 -15.09 -33.99
CA ASN A 398 -14.25 -16.16 -34.35
C ASN A 398 -14.38 -17.32 -33.33
N ILE A 399 -13.70 -17.29 -32.18
CA ILE A 399 -13.47 -18.53 -31.38
C ILE A 399 -14.17 -18.59 -30.02
N ALA A 400 -14.14 -17.54 -29.20
CA ALA A 400 -14.83 -17.55 -27.91
C ALA A 400 -16.27 -17.02 -28.05
N ASN A 401 -17.27 -17.80 -27.61
CA ASN A 401 -18.68 -17.38 -27.62
C ASN A 401 -19.16 -16.87 -26.25
N SER A 402 -18.64 -17.45 -25.18
CA SER A 402 -18.98 -17.12 -23.80
C SER A 402 -17.92 -17.67 -22.85
N THR A 403 -17.66 -16.94 -21.76
CA THR A 403 -16.89 -17.42 -20.61
C THR A 403 -17.85 -17.76 -19.48
N GLY A 404 -17.95 -19.04 -19.13
CA GLY A 404 -18.75 -19.50 -18.00
C GLY A 404 -17.96 -19.43 -16.71
N LYS A 405 -18.42 -18.67 -15.71
CA LYS A 405 -17.87 -18.76 -14.35
C LYS A 405 -18.41 -20.01 -13.66
N ASN A 406 -17.57 -20.67 -12.87
CA ASN A 406 -18.02 -21.79 -12.06
C ASN A 406 -18.67 -21.27 -10.77
N ASN A 407 -20.00 -21.42 -10.67
CA ASN A 407 -20.79 -20.95 -9.53
C ASN A 407 -20.74 -21.93 -8.33
N PHE A 408 -20.10 -23.10 -8.46
CA PHE A 408 -20.05 -24.13 -7.43
C PHE A 408 -18.62 -24.54 -7.10
N ARG A 409 -18.11 -24.12 -5.93
CA ARG A 409 -16.75 -24.45 -5.49
C ARG A 409 -16.67 -25.82 -4.82
N ARG A 410 -15.96 -26.76 -5.44
CA ARG A 410 -15.61 -28.08 -4.91
C ARG A 410 -14.43 -27.97 -3.94
N VAL A 411 -14.51 -28.65 -2.79
CA VAL A 411 -13.41 -28.74 -1.82
C VAL A 411 -12.45 -29.86 -2.25
N VAL A 412 -11.28 -29.50 -2.77
CA VAL A 412 -10.24 -30.47 -3.14
C VAL A 412 -9.53 -30.98 -1.89
N ARG A 413 -9.58 -32.29 -1.66
CA ARG A 413 -8.86 -33.00 -0.57
C ARG A 413 -7.80 -33.99 -1.08
N LEU A 414 -7.43 -33.90 -2.36
CA LEU A 414 -6.47 -34.81 -3.00
C LEU A 414 -5.06 -34.57 -2.45
N TYR A 415 -4.44 -35.63 -1.91
CA TYR A 415 -3.11 -35.58 -1.32
C TYR A 415 -2.04 -35.13 -2.33
N SER A 416 -2.15 -35.57 -3.58
CA SER A 416 -1.30 -35.15 -4.71
C SER A 416 -1.31 -33.62 -4.89
N ILE A 417 -2.48 -32.99 -4.90
CA ILE A 417 -2.62 -31.53 -5.04
C ILE A 417 -2.09 -30.79 -3.81
N HIS A 418 -2.35 -31.30 -2.59
CA HIS A 418 -1.74 -30.73 -1.39
C HIS A 418 -0.20 -30.83 -1.40
N CYS A 419 0.36 -31.92 -1.92
CA CYS A 419 1.81 -32.07 -2.12
C CYS A 419 2.36 -31.07 -3.15
N LEU A 420 1.66 -30.85 -4.27
CA LEU A 420 2.08 -29.87 -5.28
C LEU A 420 2.02 -28.43 -4.75
N LYS A 421 0.95 -28.04 -4.04
CA LYS A 421 0.88 -26.75 -3.33
C LYS A 421 2.04 -26.59 -2.34
N ARG A 422 2.30 -27.62 -1.51
CA ARG A 422 3.38 -27.60 -0.52
C ARG A 422 4.79 -27.57 -1.15
N ASN A 423 4.95 -28.12 -2.34
CA ASN A 423 6.21 -28.00 -3.10
C ASN A 423 6.41 -26.57 -3.61
N VAL A 424 5.35 -25.89 -4.07
CA VAL A 424 5.41 -24.46 -4.38
C VAL A 424 5.78 -23.65 -3.13
N GLU A 425 5.09 -23.87 -2.00
CA GLU A 425 5.39 -23.21 -0.71
C GLU A 425 6.85 -23.38 -0.27
N ARG A 426 7.41 -24.59 -0.38
CA ARG A 426 8.82 -24.88 -0.06
C ARG A 426 9.82 -24.22 -1.01
N SER A 427 9.39 -23.83 -2.21
CA SER A 427 10.20 -23.16 -3.23
C SER A 427 10.03 -21.63 -3.25
N ILE A 428 9.28 -21.05 -2.30
CA ILE A 428 9.09 -19.60 -2.22
C ILE A 428 10.42 -18.90 -1.92
N ASP A 429 10.84 -18.03 -2.83
CA ASP A 429 11.85 -17.01 -2.58
C ASP A 429 11.18 -15.81 -1.88
N PHE A 430 11.50 -15.61 -0.59
CA PHE A 430 10.92 -14.54 0.21
C PHE A 430 11.34 -13.14 -0.24
N ASP A 431 12.53 -12.97 -0.85
CA ASP A 431 13.00 -11.69 -1.34
C ASP A 431 12.26 -11.32 -2.64
N LEU A 432 12.06 -12.26 -3.57
CA LEU A 432 11.24 -12.07 -4.76
C LEU A 432 9.77 -11.86 -4.41
N GLN A 433 9.24 -12.62 -3.44
CA GLN A 433 7.88 -12.45 -2.94
C GLN A 433 7.65 -11.05 -2.37
N LYS A 434 8.57 -10.58 -1.50
CA LYS A 434 8.50 -9.24 -0.93
C LYS A 434 8.68 -8.15 -1.99
N LEU A 435 9.63 -8.33 -2.90
CA LEU A 435 9.88 -7.43 -4.02
C LEU A 435 8.61 -7.19 -4.84
N LEU A 436 7.88 -8.24 -5.19
CA LEU A 436 6.61 -8.13 -5.93
C LEU A 436 5.46 -7.59 -5.06
N LYS A 437 5.44 -7.89 -3.76
CA LYS A 437 4.43 -7.38 -2.81
C LYS A 437 4.52 -5.87 -2.61
N ASP A 438 5.74 -5.36 -2.54
CA ASP A 438 6.02 -3.95 -2.33
C ASP A 438 6.10 -3.17 -3.67
N SER A 439 5.99 -3.84 -4.82
CA SER A 439 6.17 -3.18 -6.13
C SER A 439 4.97 -2.37 -6.62
N GLN A 440 5.22 -1.34 -7.41
CA GLN A 440 4.24 -0.58 -8.18
C GLN A 440 4.50 -0.80 -9.67
N PHE A 441 3.44 -0.87 -10.48
CA PHE A 441 3.58 -0.92 -11.94
C PHE A 441 4.01 0.46 -12.45
N ILE A 442 4.93 0.50 -13.41
CA ILE A 442 5.42 1.75 -14.01
C ILE A 442 5.03 1.85 -15.49
N GLY A 443 5.10 0.76 -16.24
CA GLY A 443 4.72 0.73 -17.65
C GLY A 443 5.28 -0.46 -18.41
N CYS A 444 4.68 -0.77 -19.56
CA CYS A 444 5.21 -1.75 -20.51
C CYS A 444 6.35 -1.15 -21.34
N VAL A 445 7.43 -1.90 -21.55
CA VAL A 445 8.59 -1.50 -22.37
C VAL A 445 8.44 -2.02 -23.79
N ASP A 446 8.19 -3.32 -23.93
CA ASP A 446 7.95 -4.00 -25.20
C ASP A 446 6.80 -5.02 -25.05
N ASN A 447 6.43 -5.69 -26.14
CA ASN A 447 5.47 -6.79 -26.11
C ASN A 447 6.08 -7.96 -25.30
N GLY A 448 5.84 -7.99 -23.99
CA GLY A 448 6.29 -9.08 -23.11
C GLY A 448 7.27 -8.69 -22.01
N THR A 449 7.71 -7.43 -21.92
CA THR A 449 8.42 -6.91 -20.74
C THR A 449 7.82 -5.61 -20.23
N PHE A 450 7.79 -5.48 -18.90
CA PHE A 450 7.28 -4.30 -18.21
C PHE A 450 8.14 -3.95 -17.00
N ILE A 451 8.12 -2.69 -16.59
CA ILE A 451 8.87 -2.21 -15.43
C ILE A 451 7.95 -2.14 -14.22
N ILE A 452 8.46 -2.66 -13.10
CA ILE A 452 7.92 -2.44 -11.77
C ILE A 452 8.93 -1.65 -10.94
N GLN A 453 8.46 -0.73 -10.11
CA GLN A 453 9.26 -0.10 -9.08
C GLN A 453 9.06 -0.83 -7.77
N SER A 454 10.09 -1.44 -7.20
CA SER A 454 10.06 -1.98 -5.83
C SER A 454 11.09 -1.25 -4.99
N ASN A 455 10.63 -0.54 -3.96
CA ASN A 455 11.46 0.34 -3.14
C ASN A 455 12.17 1.41 -4.02
N ASP A 456 13.50 1.39 -4.05
CA ASP A 456 14.40 2.26 -4.80
C ASP A 456 14.83 1.69 -6.16
N LYS A 457 14.35 0.50 -6.55
CA LYS A 457 14.75 -0.19 -7.77
C LYS A 457 13.63 -0.22 -8.82
N LEU A 458 13.98 0.18 -10.04
CA LEU A 458 13.24 -0.19 -11.24
C LEU A 458 13.70 -1.58 -11.68
N ILE A 459 12.74 -2.48 -11.91
CA ILE A 459 12.98 -3.90 -12.20
C ILE A 459 12.24 -4.23 -13.49
N LEU A 460 12.99 -4.67 -14.50
CA LEU A 460 12.42 -5.16 -15.75
C LEU A 460 11.94 -6.60 -15.55
N VAL A 461 10.64 -6.82 -15.75
CA VAL A 461 9.97 -8.11 -15.55
C VAL A 461 9.64 -8.73 -16.90
N ASN A 462 10.01 -10.00 -17.07
CA ASN A 462 9.57 -10.81 -18.20
C ASN A 462 8.14 -11.32 -17.93
N CYS A 463 7.18 -10.82 -18.70
CA CYS A 463 5.77 -11.14 -18.58
C CYS A 463 5.48 -12.62 -18.91
N GLU A 464 6.19 -13.22 -19.87
CA GLU A 464 6.03 -14.64 -20.23
C GLU A 464 6.38 -15.55 -19.04
N ILE A 465 7.50 -15.28 -18.38
CA ILE A 465 7.96 -16.06 -17.21
C ILE A 465 7.03 -15.83 -16.01
N LEU A 466 6.68 -14.58 -15.72
CA LEU A 466 5.79 -14.24 -14.59
C LEU A 466 4.40 -14.84 -14.76
N SER A 467 3.81 -14.68 -15.95
CA SER A 467 2.47 -15.20 -16.25
C SER A 467 2.44 -16.73 -16.22
N LYS A 468 3.48 -17.41 -16.71
CA LYS A 468 3.59 -18.88 -16.61
C LYS A 468 3.53 -19.39 -15.18
N GLU A 469 4.27 -18.80 -14.24
CA GLU A 469 4.19 -19.24 -12.83
C GLU A 469 2.90 -18.77 -12.15
N LEU A 470 2.34 -17.61 -12.51
CA LEU A 470 0.99 -17.20 -12.10
C LEU A 470 -0.06 -18.24 -12.52
N PHE A 471 -0.09 -18.66 -13.79
CA PHE A 471 -1.08 -19.62 -14.28
C PHE A 471 -0.88 -21.02 -13.69
N TYR A 472 0.34 -21.43 -13.37
CA TYR A 472 0.58 -22.69 -12.65
C TYR A 472 0.07 -22.64 -11.21
N GLN A 473 0.26 -21.52 -10.48
CA GLN A 473 -0.28 -21.38 -9.12
C GLN A 473 -1.81 -21.21 -9.12
N LEU A 474 -2.38 -20.49 -10.09
CA LEU A 474 -3.84 -20.45 -10.29
C LEU A 474 -4.41 -21.83 -10.60
N TYR A 475 -3.71 -22.63 -11.41
CA TYR A 475 -4.10 -24.02 -11.69
C TYR A 475 -4.16 -24.88 -10.42
N LEU A 476 -3.23 -24.72 -9.48
CA LEU A 476 -3.29 -25.44 -8.20
C LEU A 476 -4.36 -24.88 -7.24
N GLU A 477 -4.60 -23.56 -7.22
CA GLU A 477 -5.63 -22.94 -6.38
C GLU A 477 -7.07 -23.23 -6.86
N GLU A 478 -7.28 -23.26 -8.17
CA GLU A 478 -8.58 -23.46 -8.82
C GLU A 478 -8.74 -24.87 -9.43
N PHE A 479 -7.94 -25.84 -9.01
CA PHE A 479 -8.08 -27.25 -9.39
C PHE A 479 -9.52 -27.75 -9.15
N MET A 480 -10.13 -28.44 -10.12
CA MET A 480 -11.56 -28.82 -10.15
C MET A 480 -12.57 -27.66 -10.07
N ASN A 481 -12.12 -26.40 -10.13
CA ASN A 481 -12.94 -25.20 -9.88
C ASN A 481 -12.87 -24.15 -11.01
N PHE A 482 -12.14 -24.44 -12.09
CA PHE A 482 -12.05 -23.61 -13.29
C PHE A 482 -13.42 -23.21 -13.85
N GLY A 483 -13.52 -22.00 -14.39
CA GLY A 483 -14.58 -21.69 -15.36
C GLY A 483 -14.32 -22.39 -16.70
N SER A 484 -15.19 -22.17 -17.68
CA SER A 484 -15.05 -22.75 -19.02
C SER A 484 -15.08 -21.71 -20.14
N ILE A 485 -14.28 -21.93 -21.17
CA ILE A 485 -14.24 -21.20 -22.43
C ILE A 485 -14.85 -22.09 -23.50
N THR A 486 -16.06 -21.76 -23.96
CA THR A 486 -16.76 -22.55 -24.98
C THR A 486 -16.39 -22.08 -26.39
N LEU A 487 -15.94 -23.01 -27.24
CA LEU A 487 -15.52 -22.73 -28.62
C LEU A 487 -16.76 -22.60 -29.55
N LYS A 488 -16.78 -21.60 -30.44
CA LYS A 488 -17.92 -21.41 -31.38
C LYS A 488 -18.12 -22.56 -32.35
N LYS A 489 -17.05 -23.31 -32.64
CA LYS A 489 -17.01 -24.47 -33.52
C LYS A 489 -16.09 -25.50 -32.87
N PRO A 490 -16.49 -26.79 -32.80
CA PRO A 490 -15.59 -27.86 -32.38
C PRO A 490 -14.32 -27.89 -33.24
N LEU A 491 -13.17 -28.12 -32.62
CA LEU A 491 -11.87 -28.18 -33.30
C LEU A 491 -11.27 -29.57 -33.19
N SER A 492 -11.05 -30.23 -34.32
CA SER A 492 -10.51 -31.59 -34.36
C SER A 492 -9.09 -31.66 -33.78
N ILE A 493 -8.93 -32.46 -32.73
CA ILE A 493 -7.64 -32.71 -32.06
C ILE A 493 -6.63 -33.26 -33.05
N GLN A 494 -7.05 -34.16 -33.96
CA GLN A 494 -6.18 -34.71 -34.98
C GLN A 494 -5.64 -33.62 -35.91
N GLN A 495 -6.51 -32.71 -36.36
CA GLN A 495 -6.10 -31.60 -37.24
C GLN A 495 -5.17 -30.60 -36.52
N LEU A 496 -5.45 -30.28 -35.26
CA LEU A 496 -4.57 -29.42 -34.45
C LEU A 496 -3.20 -30.06 -34.23
N TYR A 497 -3.15 -31.38 -34.02
CA TYR A 497 -1.91 -32.13 -33.89
C TYR A 497 -1.14 -32.19 -35.22
N ASP A 498 -1.82 -32.47 -36.33
CA ASP A 498 -1.22 -32.50 -37.67
C ASP A 498 -0.63 -31.12 -38.04
N ILE A 499 -1.29 -30.00 -37.67
CA ILE A 499 -0.75 -28.63 -37.81
C ILE A 499 0.58 -28.45 -37.05
N TYR A 500 0.69 -29.00 -35.83
CA TYR A 500 1.93 -28.93 -35.07
C TYR A 500 3.08 -29.69 -35.76
N LEU A 501 2.82 -30.91 -36.25
CA LEU A 501 3.81 -31.71 -36.99
C LEU A 501 4.28 -31.03 -38.28
N ILE A 502 3.39 -30.33 -38.98
CA ILE A 502 3.73 -29.55 -40.19
C ILE A 502 4.65 -28.37 -39.84
N LYS A 503 4.43 -27.73 -38.68
CA LYS A 503 5.21 -26.58 -38.18
C LYS A 503 6.59 -26.98 -37.65
N PHE A 504 6.71 -28.15 -37.00
CA PHE A 504 7.93 -28.64 -36.35
C PHE A 504 8.34 -30.02 -36.89
N LYS A 505 9.10 -30.04 -37.98
CA LYS A 505 9.33 -31.23 -38.83
C LYS A 505 10.24 -32.34 -38.28
N ASP A 506 10.90 -32.19 -37.13
CA ASP A 506 12.01 -33.08 -36.71
C ASP A 506 12.03 -33.39 -35.20
N GLU A 507 11.08 -34.19 -34.69
CA GLU A 507 11.18 -34.78 -33.34
C GLU A 507 11.10 -36.33 -33.37
N LYS A 508 12.13 -37.00 -32.87
CA LYS A 508 12.36 -38.45 -33.04
C LYS A 508 11.57 -39.39 -32.10
N LYS A 509 10.60 -38.88 -31.34
CA LYS A 509 9.76 -39.67 -30.39
C LYS A 509 8.38 -39.05 -30.23
N VAL A 510 7.55 -39.15 -31.27
CA VAL A 510 6.23 -38.50 -31.32
C VAL A 510 5.14 -39.55 -31.56
N LEU A 511 4.01 -39.46 -30.84
CA LEU A 511 2.84 -40.30 -31.13
C LEU A 511 2.23 -39.95 -32.49
N ASP A 512 1.72 -40.95 -33.22
CA ASP A 512 0.87 -40.72 -34.39
C ASP A 512 -0.38 -39.89 -34.00
N SER A 513 -0.86 -39.00 -34.88
CA SER A 513 -1.95 -38.07 -34.55
C SER A 513 -3.26 -38.79 -34.21
N LYS A 514 -3.49 -39.98 -34.78
CA LYS A 514 -4.62 -40.85 -34.41
C LYS A 514 -4.44 -41.50 -33.03
N LEU A 515 -3.21 -41.86 -32.66
CA LEU A 515 -2.91 -42.40 -31.32
C LEU A 515 -3.00 -41.31 -30.25
N ALA A 516 -2.49 -40.11 -30.52
CA ALA A 516 -2.64 -38.93 -29.68
C ALA A 516 -4.12 -38.57 -29.46
N THR A 517 -4.92 -38.55 -30.53
CA THR A 517 -6.37 -38.31 -30.44
C THR A 517 -7.07 -39.37 -29.59
N LYS A 518 -6.79 -40.67 -29.84
CA LYS A 518 -7.36 -41.77 -29.04
C LYS A 518 -6.98 -41.68 -27.56
N LEU A 519 -5.74 -41.29 -27.24
CA LEU A 519 -5.29 -41.11 -25.87
C LEU A 519 -6.08 -40.01 -25.15
N LEU A 520 -6.25 -38.85 -25.78
CA LEU A 520 -6.97 -37.72 -25.19
C LEU A 520 -8.48 -38.01 -25.07
N VAL A 521 -9.10 -38.64 -26.08
CA VAL A 521 -10.50 -39.11 -26.01
C VAL A 521 -10.69 -40.13 -24.88
N HIS A 522 -9.74 -41.05 -24.67
CA HIS A 522 -9.78 -42.00 -23.55
C HIS A 522 -9.61 -41.31 -22.17
N LYS A 523 -9.06 -40.10 -22.11
CA LYS A 523 -8.93 -39.29 -20.88
C LYS A 523 -10.01 -38.20 -20.74
N ARG A 524 -10.94 -38.06 -21.69
CA ARG A 524 -11.91 -36.94 -21.76
C ARG A 524 -12.73 -36.71 -20.49
N GLU A 525 -13.10 -37.76 -19.76
CA GLU A 525 -13.92 -37.66 -18.54
C GLU A 525 -13.13 -37.04 -17.38
N MET A 526 -11.87 -37.46 -17.19
CA MET A 526 -10.94 -36.81 -16.26
C MET A 526 -10.62 -35.37 -16.71
N LEU A 527 -10.42 -35.16 -18.01
CA LEU A 527 -10.10 -33.84 -18.57
C LEU A 527 -11.24 -32.83 -18.35
N SER A 528 -12.49 -33.25 -18.50
CA SER A 528 -13.66 -32.42 -18.20
C SER A 528 -13.81 -32.20 -16.69
N ASP A 529 -13.84 -33.26 -15.87
CA ASP A 529 -14.18 -33.16 -14.44
C ASP A 529 -13.11 -32.47 -13.58
N TYR A 530 -11.82 -32.59 -13.93
CA TYR A 530 -10.73 -31.98 -13.16
C TYR A 530 -10.20 -30.67 -13.78
N PHE A 531 -10.27 -30.52 -15.10
CA PHE A 531 -9.59 -29.43 -15.82
C PHE A 531 -10.50 -28.57 -16.69
N ALA A 532 -11.83 -28.80 -16.71
CA ALA A 532 -12.76 -28.09 -17.61
C ALA A 532 -12.28 -28.08 -19.08
N LEU A 533 -11.66 -29.17 -19.50
CA LEU A 533 -11.14 -29.38 -20.85
C LEU A 533 -12.03 -30.42 -21.55
N ASP A 534 -12.99 -29.92 -22.32
CA ASP A 534 -14.07 -30.73 -22.86
C ASP A 534 -13.70 -31.27 -24.26
N ILE A 535 -13.71 -32.60 -24.38
CA ILE A 535 -13.46 -33.34 -25.62
C ILE A 535 -14.64 -34.28 -25.87
N ASP A 536 -15.19 -34.25 -27.09
CA ASP A 536 -16.30 -35.10 -27.46
C ASP A 536 -15.88 -36.56 -27.76
N ALA A 537 -16.82 -37.42 -28.15
CA ALA A 537 -16.53 -38.82 -28.49
C ALA A 537 -15.84 -38.99 -29.86
N ASN A 538 -15.87 -37.98 -30.72
CA ASN A 538 -15.28 -37.99 -32.07
C ASN A 538 -13.81 -37.54 -32.07
N GLY A 539 -13.36 -36.88 -31.00
CA GLY A 539 -12.03 -36.27 -30.89
C GLY A 539 -11.99 -34.80 -31.26
N ASP A 540 -13.13 -34.10 -31.16
CA ASP A 540 -13.20 -32.65 -31.30
C ASP A 540 -13.17 -31.97 -29.92
N LEU A 541 -12.33 -30.95 -29.81
CA LEU A 541 -12.24 -30.06 -28.65
C LEU A 541 -13.46 -29.12 -28.65
N LEU A 542 -14.19 -29.09 -27.53
CA LEU A 542 -15.38 -28.26 -27.32
C LEU A 542 -15.09 -27.04 -26.43
N GLY A 543 -14.20 -27.19 -25.44
CA GLY A 543 -13.93 -26.16 -24.45
C GLY A 543 -12.58 -26.30 -23.74
N LEU A 544 -12.15 -25.20 -23.12
CA LEU A 544 -10.88 -25.06 -22.39
C LEU A 544 -11.13 -24.38 -21.02
N PRO A 545 -10.28 -24.58 -20.01
CA PRO A 545 -10.44 -23.93 -18.71
C PRO A 545 -10.34 -22.40 -18.78
N LEU A 546 -11.21 -21.71 -18.06
CA LEU A 546 -11.00 -20.29 -17.72
C LEU A 546 -10.23 -20.22 -16.39
N ILE A 547 -8.90 -20.06 -16.49
CA ILE A 547 -8.00 -20.00 -15.32
C ILE A 547 -7.98 -18.60 -14.68
N LEU A 548 -8.22 -17.55 -15.47
CA LEU A 548 -8.25 -16.16 -15.00
C LEU A 548 -9.38 -15.38 -15.68
N ASP A 549 -10.32 -14.88 -14.88
CA ASP A 549 -11.38 -13.98 -15.33
C ASP A 549 -10.81 -12.77 -16.10
N GLY A 550 -11.40 -12.46 -17.25
CA GLY A 550 -10.97 -11.34 -18.09
C GLY A 550 -9.72 -11.59 -18.93
N TYR A 551 -9.13 -12.80 -18.89
CA TYR A 551 -7.99 -13.18 -19.72
C TYR A 551 -8.32 -14.34 -20.67
N LEU A 552 -7.94 -14.21 -21.94
CA LEU A 552 -7.99 -15.29 -22.92
C LEU A 552 -6.57 -15.58 -23.45
N PRO A 553 -6.19 -16.86 -23.60
CA PRO A 553 -4.88 -17.26 -24.11
C PRO A 553 -4.74 -17.01 -25.61
N ASN A 554 -3.51 -17.03 -26.12
CA ASN A 554 -3.27 -16.93 -27.56
C ASN A 554 -3.62 -18.25 -28.26
N PHE A 555 -4.78 -18.30 -28.91
CA PHE A 555 -5.22 -19.49 -29.64
C PHE A 555 -4.28 -19.93 -30.78
N ASN A 556 -3.39 -19.05 -31.28
CA ASN A 556 -2.38 -19.42 -32.29
C ASN A 556 -1.41 -20.53 -31.83
N VAL A 557 -1.25 -20.73 -30.51
CA VAL A 557 -0.45 -21.81 -29.90
C VAL A 557 -1.30 -22.96 -29.35
N LEU A 558 -2.58 -23.05 -29.74
CA LEU A 558 -3.44 -24.20 -29.40
C LEU A 558 -2.93 -25.55 -29.98
N PRO A 559 -2.39 -25.63 -31.21
CA PRO A 559 -1.70 -26.83 -31.70
C PRO A 559 -0.59 -27.31 -30.75
N ASP A 560 0.21 -26.36 -30.24
CA ASP A 560 1.28 -26.63 -29.28
C ASP A 560 0.72 -27.23 -27.97
N LEU A 561 -0.41 -26.74 -27.43
CA LEU A 561 -1.05 -27.35 -26.25
C LEU A 561 -1.46 -28.81 -26.52
N ILE A 562 -2.16 -29.07 -27.62
CA ILE A 562 -2.68 -30.41 -27.96
C ILE A 562 -1.54 -31.42 -28.11
N PHE A 563 -0.45 -31.04 -28.79
CA PHE A 563 0.75 -31.86 -28.89
C PHE A 563 1.36 -32.17 -27.51
N ASN A 564 1.49 -31.14 -26.66
CA ASN A 564 2.06 -31.27 -25.32
C ASN A 564 1.22 -32.16 -24.40
N LEU A 565 -0.12 -32.08 -24.46
CA LEU A 565 -1.00 -32.95 -23.67
C LEU A 565 -0.84 -34.44 -24.04
N ALA A 566 -0.65 -34.75 -25.33
CA ALA A 566 -0.50 -36.12 -25.78
C ALA A 566 0.90 -36.72 -25.49
N ASN A 567 1.97 -35.94 -25.64
CA ASN A 567 3.35 -36.45 -25.57
C ASN A 567 4.07 -36.17 -24.23
N ASN A 568 3.76 -35.05 -23.57
CA ASN A 568 4.56 -34.52 -22.44
C ASN A 568 3.84 -34.57 -21.08
N VAL A 569 2.62 -35.09 -21.01
CA VAL A 569 1.91 -35.37 -19.75
C VAL A 569 2.17 -36.81 -19.29
N ASN A 570 2.52 -36.97 -18.02
CA ASN A 570 2.78 -38.27 -17.43
C ASN A 570 1.47 -38.93 -16.94
N TRP A 571 0.81 -39.66 -17.83
CA TRP A 571 -0.46 -40.34 -17.57
C TRP A 571 -0.39 -41.57 -16.64
N LYS A 572 0.76 -41.87 -16.00
CA LYS A 572 0.97 -43.09 -15.19
C LYS A 572 0.86 -42.87 -13.68
N SER A 573 1.28 -41.71 -13.19
CA SER A 573 1.29 -41.36 -11.76
C SER A 573 0.39 -40.15 -11.55
N GLU A 574 -0.52 -40.21 -10.56
CA GLU A 574 -1.52 -39.15 -10.33
C GLU A 574 -0.85 -37.78 -10.12
N GLN A 575 0.11 -37.69 -9.20
CA GLN A 575 0.77 -36.43 -8.87
C GLN A 575 1.61 -35.89 -10.03
N GLU A 576 2.30 -36.77 -10.77
CA GLU A 576 3.09 -36.36 -11.95
C GLU A 576 2.20 -35.97 -13.13
N CYS A 577 1.03 -36.60 -13.27
CA CYS A 577 -0.01 -36.23 -14.24
C CYS A 577 -0.52 -34.82 -13.97
N PHE A 578 -0.86 -34.52 -12.71
CA PHE A 578 -1.38 -33.20 -12.31
C PHE A 578 -0.30 -32.10 -12.41
N ASP A 579 0.96 -32.36 -12.03
CA ASP A 579 2.05 -31.39 -12.26
C ASP A 579 2.29 -31.17 -13.76
N SER A 580 2.56 -32.22 -14.53
CA SER A 580 2.90 -32.08 -15.95
C SER A 580 1.79 -31.45 -16.77
N LEU A 581 0.52 -31.81 -16.55
CA LEU A 581 -0.63 -31.17 -17.21
C LEU A 581 -0.77 -29.71 -16.80
N GLY A 582 -0.65 -29.39 -15.50
CA GLY A 582 -0.64 -28.02 -15.00
C GLY A 582 0.46 -27.15 -15.62
N ARG A 583 1.66 -27.71 -15.81
CA ARG A 583 2.78 -27.05 -16.51
C ARG A 583 2.51 -26.84 -18.00
N MET A 584 1.79 -27.75 -18.66
CA MET A 584 1.42 -27.58 -20.08
C MET A 584 0.33 -26.51 -20.26
N LEU A 585 -0.69 -26.51 -19.40
CA LEU A 585 -1.68 -25.43 -19.36
C LEU A 585 -1.00 -24.09 -19.04
N SER A 586 -0.15 -24.02 -18.02
CA SER A 586 0.50 -22.75 -17.66
C SER A 586 1.36 -22.17 -18.77
N LYS A 587 1.97 -23.01 -19.62
CA LYS A 587 2.69 -22.60 -20.84
C LYS A 587 1.75 -22.07 -21.94
N PHE A 588 0.56 -22.65 -22.10
CA PHE A 588 -0.42 -22.18 -23.10
C PHE A 588 -1.12 -20.87 -22.70
N TYR A 589 -1.36 -20.65 -21.40
CA TYR A 589 -1.91 -19.39 -20.89
C TYR A 589 -0.85 -18.30 -20.68
N ALA A 590 0.44 -18.64 -20.66
CA ALA A 590 1.52 -17.65 -20.58
C ALA A 590 1.43 -16.61 -21.69
N TYR A 591 1.69 -15.35 -21.33
CA TYR A 591 1.61 -14.22 -22.24
C TYR A 591 2.79 -14.24 -23.23
N PRO A 592 2.56 -14.27 -24.56
CA PRO A 592 3.61 -14.47 -25.56
C PRO A 592 4.42 -13.18 -25.84
N ARG A 593 5.71 -13.35 -26.11
CA ARG A 593 6.63 -12.22 -26.37
C ARG A 593 6.60 -11.68 -27.82
N ASN A 594 6.31 -12.50 -28.83
CA ASN A 594 6.61 -12.13 -30.23
C ASN A 594 5.45 -12.20 -31.24
N ASP A 595 4.22 -12.56 -30.84
CA ASP A 595 3.15 -12.95 -31.78
C ASP A 595 2.01 -11.91 -31.97
N LEU A 596 2.14 -10.69 -31.44
CA LEU A 596 1.09 -9.66 -31.55
C LEU A 596 1.21 -8.85 -32.84
N THR A 597 0.09 -8.68 -33.55
CA THR A 597 0.06 -7.92 -34.80
C THR A 597 -0.05 -6.41 -34.57
N PRO A 598 0.45 -5.54 -35.47
CA PRO A 598 0.46 -4.08 -35.24
C PRO A 598 -0.91 -3.41 -35.06
N SER A 599 -2.04 -4.09 -35.34
CA SER A 599 -3.38 -3.56 -35.11
C SER A 599 -3.94 -3.79 -33.70
N GLU A 600 -3.18 -4.43 -32.80
CA GLU A 600 -3.62 -4.79 -31.43
C GLU A 600 -2.95 -3.90 -30.35
N CYS A 601 -2.25 -2.84 -30.77
CA CYS A 601 -1.22 -2.12 -30.02
C CYS A 601 -1.61 -1.41 -28.70
N GLU A 602 -2.89 -1.26 -28.36
CA GLU A 602 -3.33 -0.65 -27.08
C GLU A 602 -4.00 -1.62 -26.10
N SER A 603 -4.52 -2.76 -26.57
CA SER A 603 -5.23 -3.71 -25.70
C SER A 603 -4.26 -4.44 -24.77
N TRP A 604 -3.12 -4.88 -25.31
CA TRP A 604 -2.19 -5.77 -24.62
C TRP A 604 -1.52 -5.14 -23.40
N LYS A 605 -1.22 -3.82 -23.45
CA LYS A 605 -0.66 -3.08 -22.30
C LYS A 605 -1.62 -3.10 -21.13
N LYS A 606 -2.93 -2.90 -21.39
CA LYS A 606 -3.99 -2.97 -20.39
C LYS A 606 -4.11 -4.37 -19.80
N THR A 607 -3.97 -5.43 -20.59
CA THR A 607 -3.96 -6.81 -20.09
C THR A 607 -2.79 -7.06 -19.13
N ILE A 608 -1.59 -6.55 -19.43
CA ILE A 608 -0.45 -6.69 -18.51
C ILE A 608 -0.68 -5.86 -17.23
N GLU A 609 -1.05 -4.59 -17.36
CA GLU A 609 -1.18 -3.62 -16.27
C GLU A 609 -2.33 -3.91 -15.30
N PHE A 610 -3.52 -4.25 -15.83
CA PHE A 610 -4.76 -4.37 -15.05
C PHE A 610 -5.18 -5.82 -14.77
N VAL A 611 -4.68 -6.81 -15.52
CA VAL A 611 -5.08 -8.23 -15.36
C VAL A 611 -3.92 -9.09 -14.84
N ILE A 612 -2.82 -9.20 -15.59
CA ILE A 612 -1.71 -10.11 -15.24
C ILE A 612 -0.95 -9.61 -14.01
N TYR A 613 -0.47 -8.37 -14.02
CA TYR A 613 0.36 -7.85 -12.94
C TYR A 613 -0.38 -7.79 -11.58
N PRO A 614 -1.63 -7.29 -11.47
CA PRO A 614 -2.32 -7.23 -10.18
C PRO A 614 -2.61 -8.62 -9.63
N LYS A 615 -2.97 -9.60 -10.50
CA LYS A 615 -3.19 -10.99 -10.07
C LYS A 615 -1.89 -11.69 -9.67
N ALA A 616 -0.79 -11.49 -10.41
CA ALA A 616 0.54 -11.98 -10.04
C ALA A 616 0.99 -11.39 -8.69
N LYS A 617 0.90 -10.06 -8.54
CA LYS A 617 1.22 -9.36 -7.30
C LYS A 617 0.40 -9.85 -6.12
N LYS A 618 -0.89 -10.15 -6.32
CA LYS A 618 -1.73 -10.70 -5.27
C LYS A 618 -1.35 -12.15 -4.94
N LEU A 619 -1.51 -13.06 -5.90
CA LEU A 619 -1.43 -14.50 -5.64
C LEU A 619 -0.03 -14.96 -5.23
N LEU A 620 1.01 -14.50 -5.93
CA LEU A 620 2.38 -14.92 -5.68
C LEU A 620 2.92 -14.37 -4.34
N THR A 621 2.19 -13.46 -3.66
CA THR A 621 2.63 -12.79 -2.42
C THR A 621 1.74 -13.02 -1.19
N GLU A 622 0.61 -13.70 -1.36
CA GLU A 622 -0.30 -14.13 -0.28
C GLU A 622 0.01 -15.55 0.23
N SER A 623 0.75 -16.35 -0.56
CA SER A 623 1.09 -17.76 -0.28
C SER A 623 1.99 -18.02 0.95
N GLY A 624 2.41 -16.98 1.68
CA GLY A 624 3.31 -17.10 2.84
C GLY A 624 2.67 -16.91 4.22
N THR A 625 1.43 -16.40 4.35
CA THR A 625 0.93 -15.92 5.68
C THR A 625 -0.48 -16.29 6.11
N ASP A 626 -1.41 -16.70 5.24
CA ASP A 626 -2.83 -16.90 5.63
C ASP A 626 -3.35 -18.36 5.62
N TYR A 627 -2.63 -19.31 5.00
CA TYR A 627 -3.13 -20.69 4.88
C TYR A 627 -3.20 -21.44 6.23
N HIS A 628 -2.39 -21.06 7.23
CA HIS A 628 -2.42 -21.66 8.58
C HIS A 628 -3.55 -21.16 9.48
N GLN A 629 -4.38 -20.19 9.07
CA GLN A 629 -5.53 -19.70 9.86
C GLN A 629 -6.91 -20.00 9.27
N LYS A 630 -7.01 -20.76 8.16
CA LYS A 630 -8.31 -21.06 7.52
C LYS A 630 -8.64 -22.53 7.25
N LEU A 631 -7.76 -23.47 7.58
CA LEU A 631 -8.07 -24.90 7.58
C LEU A 631 -7.43 -25.59 8.79
N GLU A 632 -8.22 -25.79 9.86
CA GLU A 632 -7.92 -26.88 10.79
C GLU A 632 -8.11 -28.22 10.05
N PRO A 633 -7.17 -29.17 10.16
CA PRO A 633 -7.39 -30.51 9.66
C PRO A 633 -8.39 -31.25 10.57
N GLN A 634 -9.63 -31.40 10.13
CA GLN A 634 -10.41 -32.57 10.50
C GLN A 634 -9.79 -33.79 9.80
N ILE A 635 -8.75 -34.33 10.41
CA ILE A 635 -8.25 -35.67 10.13
C ILE A 635 -9.13 -36.61 10.96
N ASP A 636 -10.23 -37.06 10.38
CA ASP A 636 -10.87 -38.29 10.83
C ASP A 636 -9.87 -39.45 10.65
N PRO A 637 -9.79 -40.41 11.59
CA PRO A 637 -8.92 -41.56 11.45
C PRO A 637 -9.31 -42.37 10.21
N ILE A 638 -8.30 -42.70 9.39
CA ILE A 638 -8.44 -43.37 8.10
C ILE A 638 -9.20 -44.69 8.27
N ILE A 639 -10.37 -44.78 7.66
CA ILE A 639 -10.99 -46.05 7.30
C ILE A 639 -10.37 -46.47 5.96
N GLU A 640 -9.61 -47.57 5.95
CA GLU A 640 -9.06 -48.14 4.72
C GLU A 640 -10.17 -48.60 3.76
N PRO A 641 -10.20 -48.12 2.50
CA PRO A 641 -10.96 -48.77 1.44
C PRO A 641 -10.13 -49.95 0.91
N ARG A 642 -10.63 -51.16 1.09
CA ARG A 642 -10.17 -52.34 0.35
C ARG A 642 -10.21 -52.06 -1.15
N LEU A 643 -9.14 -52.36 -1.89
CA LEU A 643 -9.20 -53.08 -3.17
C LEU A 643 -7.81 -53.50 -3.70
N SER A 644 -7.47 -54.75 -3.39
CA SER A 644 -6.64 -55.68 -4.19
C SER A 644 -5.35 -55.17 -4.85
N GLU A 645 -4.21 -55.46 -4.22
CA GLU A 645 -3.01 -55.86 -4.97
C GLU A 645 -3.15 -57.29 -5.49
N HIS A 646 -2.85 -57.48 -6.78
CA HIS A 646 -2.23 -58.73 -7.22
C HIS A 646 -0.79 -58.81 -6.66
N PHE A 647 -0.32 -60.02 -6.32
CA PHE A 647 1.06 -60.38 -5.92
C PHE A 647 1.47 -60.38 -4.43
N LYS A 648 0.93 -61.36 -3.70
CA LYS A 648 1.62 -62.28 -2.75
C LYS A 648 3.04 -61.93 -2.20
N ALA A 649 3.06 -61.60 -0.89
CA ALA A 649 3.60 -62.41 0.22
C ALA A 649 5.11 -62.70 0.43
N ARG A 650 5.61 -62.30 1.62
CA ARG A 650 6.61 -62.90 2.58
C ARG A 650 7.50 -61.78 3.19
N GLY A 651 7.76 -61.64 4.49
CA GLY A 651 7.21 -62.23 5.73
C GLY A 651 8.12 -61.99 6.97
N ARG A 652 7.60 -62.12 8.20
CA ARG A 652 8.29 -62.25 9.53
C ARG A 652 9.03 -61.00 10.11
N ASP A 653 8.73 -60.47 11.30
CA ASP A 653 9.05 -60.88 12.72
C ASP A 653 10.31 -60.14 13.26
N ALA A 654 10.50 -59.74 14.55
CA ALA A 654 9.64 -59.48 15.73
C ALA A 654 10.48 -58.82 16.89
N THR A 655 9.83 -58.26 17.95
CA THR A 655 10.40 -57.84 19.29
C THR A 655 11.46 -56.68 19.30
N SER A 656 11.86 -56.00 20.39
CA SER A 656 11.66 -56.11 21.88
C SER A 656 11.76 -54.73 22.61
N ASP A 657 11.44 -54.69 23.91
CA ASP A 657 11.57 -53.57 24.86
C ASP A 657 13.02 -53.22 25.30
N GLU A 658 13.21 -52.10 26.02
CA GLU A 658 13.91 -52.07 27.34
C GLU A 658 13.70 -50.75 28.15
N GLN A 659 13.95 -50.80 29.47
CA GLN A 659 13.65 -49.77 30.50
C GLN A 659 14.92 -49.19 31.18
N PHE A 660 14.73 -48.29 32.17
CA PHE A 660 15.43 -48.11 33.49
C PHE A 660 15.40 -46.62 33.91
N GLU A 661 14.57 -46.21 34.90
CA GLU A 661 14.86 -45.98 36.35
C GLU A 661 15.86 -44.83 36.65
N ASN A 662 15.66 -43.83 37.54
CA ASN A 662 14.99 -43.60 38.85
C ASN A 662 15.99 -43.52 40.03
N ASP A 663 16.11 -42.35 40.68
CA ASP A 663 16.22 -42.15 42.14
C ASP A 663 16.16 -40.64 42.50
N THR A 664 15.30 -40.09 43.38
CA THR A 664 15.22 -40.08 44.88
C THR A 664 16.44 -39.43 45.62
N THR A 665 16.38 -38.74 46.78
CA THR A 665 15.29 -38.29 47.69
C THR A 665 15.65 -37.10 48.63
N LYS A 666 14.63 -36.31 49.04
CA LYS A 666 14.37 -35.56 50.32
C LYS A 666 15.48 -35.25 51.38
N LYS A 667 15.49 -34.01 51.95
CA LYS A 667 15.09 -33.70 53.38
C LYS A 667 15.22 -32.22 53.87
N ASN A 668 14.10 -31.71 54.43
CA ASN A 668 13.85 -30.87 55.64
C ASN A 668 14.76 -29.72 56.20
N LYS A 669 14.16 -28.50 56.21
CA LYS A 669 13.87 -27.55 57.33
C LYS A 669 14.86 -27.27 58.50
N SER A 670 15.11 -25.97 58.79
CA SER A 670 14.79 -25.31 60.10
C SER A 670 14.90 -23.76 60.09
N THR A 671 14.02 -23.08 60.87
CA THR A 671 14.10 -21.77 61.64
C THR A 671 14.97 -20.57 61.16
N ALA A 672 14.64 -19.26 61.35
CA ALA A 672 13.66 -18.53 62.19
C ALA A 672 13.24 -17.11 61.64
N LYS A 673 12.42 -16.36 62.41
CA LYS A 673 11.85 -15.00 62.18
C LYS A 673 12.95 -13.89 62.12
N LYS A 674 12.76 -12.63 61.65
CA LYS A 674 11.58 -11.71 61.67
C LYS A 674 11.82 -10.45 60.78
N ALA A 675 10.73 -9.77 60.36
CA ALA A 675 10.62 -8.36 59.90
C ALA A 675 11.19 -7.93 58.52
N GLY A 676 10.49 -6.99 57.86
CA GLY A 676 10.99 -6.23 56.69
C GLY A 676 10.08 -6.29 55.44
N ALA A 677 9.72 -5.12 54.92
CA ALA A 677 8.75 -4.87 53.84
C ALA A 677 9.11 -5.42 52.42
N VAL A 678 8.20 -5.16 51.48
CA VAL A 678 8.25 -5.37 50.02
C VAL A 678 7.89 -6.78 49.53
N ASN A 679 6.68 -6.88 48.94
CA ASN A 679 6.20 -8.08 48.25
C ASN A 679 7.01 -8.36 46.97
N LYS A 680 8.04 -9.20 47.10
CA LYS A 680 8.48 -10.04 45.97
C LYS A 680 7.35 -10.99 45.60
N LYS A 681 6.72 -10.83 44.43
CA LYS A 681 6.07 -11.96 43.76
C LYS A 681 7.09 -12.66 42.87
N GLU A 682 7.15 -13.98 43.02
CA GLU A 682 8.20 -14.81 42.46
C GLU A 682 8.03 -15.04 40.95
N LYS A 683 9.12 -15.51 40.33
CA LYS A 683 9.23 -15.75 38.89
C LYS A 683 8.36 -16.92 38.47
N GLU A 684 7.36 -16.69 37.61
CA GLU A 684 6.77 -17.78 36.83
C GLU A 684 7.81 -18.33 35.84
N LEU A 685 8.06 -19.64 35.88
CA LEU A 685 8.86 -20.33 34.87
C LEU A 685 8.10 -20.37 33.54
N HIS A 686 8.69 -19.78 32.51
CA HIS A 686 8.42 -20.15 31.12
C HIS A 686 9.42 -21.24 30.69
N PRO A 687 9.08 -22.10 29.72
CA PRO A 687 10.11 -22.88 29.03
C PRO A 687 11.09 -21.91 28.38
N LYS A 688 12.39 -22.05 28.65
CA LYS A 688 13.40 -21.27 27.94
C LYS A 688 13.40 -21.71 26.48
N ILE A 689 13.35 -20.76 25.57
CA ILE A 689 13.88 -20.99 24.22
C ILE A 689 15.39 -21.14 24.38
N ASP A 690 15.95 -22.26 23.93
CA ASP A 690 17.39 -22.52 24.06
C ASP A 690 18.21 -21.41 23.39
N GLY A 691 19.21 -20.91 24.12
CA GLY A 691 20.06 -19.79 23.70
C GLY A 691 19.58 -18.39 24.10
N VAL A 692 18.36 -18.21 24.65
CA VAL A 692 17.91 -16.89 25.15
C VAL A 692 18.44 -16.63 26.58
N PRO A 693 19.18 -15.53 26.84
CA PRO A 693 19.73 -15.24 28.17
C PRO A 693 18.69 -14.70 29.15
N GLN A 694 19.05 -14.62 30.43
CA GLN A 694 18.17 -14.04 31.45
C GLN A 694 17.91 -12.55 31.18
N TYR A 695 16.64 -12.15 31.26
CA TYR A 695 16.17 -10.80 30.98
C TYR A 695 15.25 -10.27 32.11
N ILE A 696 14.98 -8.96 32.08
CA ILE A 696 14.11 -8.24 33.02
C ILE A 696 12.78 -7.97 32.31
N LYS A 697 11.64 -8.36 32.90
CA LYS A 697 10.32 -7.94 32.42
C LYS A 697 10.00 -6.56 32.99
N LEU A 698 9.73 -5.58 32.12
CA LEU A 698 9.16 -4.29 32.52
C LEU A 698 7.62 -4.40 32.45
N GLY A 699 6.92 -3.64 33.30
CA GLY A 699 5.48 -3.77 33.54
C GLY A 699 4.63 -2.91 32.59
N GLU A 700 3.59 -2.26 33.12
CA GLU A 700 2.95 -1.14 32.44
C GLU A 700 3.65 0.20 32.77
N ASP A 701 4.18 0.33 33.99
CA ASP A 701 5.05 1.43 34.43
C ASP A 701 6.48 1.24 33.88
N ASN A 702 6.64 1.53 32.59
CA ASN A 702 7.88 1.29 31.83
C ASN A 702 8.87 2.46 31.86
N ASP A 703 9.07 3.06 33.04
CA ASP A 703 9.87 4.29 33.26
C ASP A 703 11.25 4.26 32.60
N GLU A 704 12.01 3.17 32.76
CA GLU A 704 13.37 3.02 32.20
C GLU A 704 13.35 3.04 30.66
N TYR A 705 12.37 2.36 30.05
CA TYR A 705 12.19 2.36 28.59
C TYR A 705 11.74 3.74 28.10
N ILE A 706 10.72 4.33 28.72
CA ILE A 706 10.16 5.64 28.36
C ILE A 706 11.25 6.72 28.45
N LYS A 707 12.01 6.76 29.56
CA LYS A 707 13.13 7.69 29.77
C LYS A 707 14.21 7.53 28.70
N THR A 708 14.59 6.30 28.39
CA THR A 708 15.57 6.01 27.33
C THR A 708 15.08 6.49 25.96
N MET A 709 13.82 6.20 25.60
CA MET A 709 13.23 6.64 24.32
C MET A 709 13.08 8.18 24.22
N ILE A 710 12.76 8.88 25.32
CA ILE A 710 12.72 10.35 25.37
C ILE A 710 14.10 10.93 25.11
N HIS A 711 15.15 10.41 25.76
CA HIS A 711 16.53 10.85 25.52
C HIS A 711 16.97 10.61 24.07
N LEU A 712 16.59 9.46 23.49
CA LEU A 712 16.89 9.11 22.11
C LEU A 712 16.17 9.97 21.07
N ARG A 713 15.05 10.63 21.41
CA ARG A 713 14.41 11.60 20.50
C ARG A 713 15.11 12.96 20.47
N SER A 714 15.74 13.40 21.56
CA SER A 714 16.39 14.72 21.63
C SER A 714 17.87 14.67 21.22
N LYS A 715 18.25 15.41 20.16
CA LYS A 715 19.66 15.55 19.72
C LYS A 715 20.58 15.97 20.88
N LYS A 716 20.15 16.94 21.70
CA LYS A 716 20.92 17.42 22.87
C LYS A 716 21.16 16.31 23.91
N MET A 717 20.17 15.44 24.14
CA MET A 717 20.30 14.33 25.09
C MET A 717 21.08 13.14 24.51
N ARG A 718 20.90 12.80 23.22
CA ARG A 718 21.74 11.82 22.51
C ARG A 718 23.21 12.19 22.58
N VAL A 719 23.55 13.45 22.32
CA VAL A 719 24.93 13.97 22.44
C VAL A 719 25.43 13.92 23.88
N LYS A 720 24.65 14.42 24.85
CA LYS A 720 25.05 14.46 26.27
C LYS A 720 25.27 13.07 26.91
N GLN A 721 24.49 12.06 26.51
CA GLN A 721 24.59 10.70 27.05
C GLN A 721 25.44 9.76 26.18
N ASP A 722 25.88 10.26 25.03
CA ASP A 722 26.56 9.53 23.97
C ASP A 722 25.88 8.21 23.62
N ILE A 723 24.62 8.30 23.15
CA ILE A 723 23.80 7.13 22.80
C ILE A 723 23.14 7.23 21.42
N MET A 724 22.92 6.07 20.81
CA MET A 724 22.08 5.87 19.63
C MET A 724 21.22 4.60 19.76
N ALA A 725 20.21 4.45 18.90
CA ALA A 725 19.33 3.29 18.86
C ALA A 725 19.37 2.60 17.49
N LEU A 726 19.52 1.28 17.51
CA LEU A 726 19.49 0.42 16.32
C LEU A 726 18.30 -0.53 16.42
N GLU A 727 17.41 -0.50 15.43
CA GLU A 727 16.23 -1.36 15.40
C GLU A 727 16.45 -2.60 14.52
N GLY A 728 16.03 -3.77 15.03
CA GLY A 728 16.08 -5.03 14.32
C GLY A 728 17.39 -5.80 14.44
N LYS A 729 17.27 -7.15 14.50
CA LYS A 729 18.37 -8.09 14.79
C LYS A 729 19.63 -7.93 13.93
N ARG A 730 19.50 -7.55 12.65
CA ARG A 730 20.64 -7.40 11.73
C ARG A 730 21.51 -6.21 12.10
N LEU A 731 20.94 -5.00 12.20
CA LEU A 731 21.72 -3.79 12.55
C LEU A 731 22.35 -3.89 13.94
N ILE A 732 21.65 -4.51 14.89
CA ILE A 732 22.19 -4.80 16.23
C ILE A 732 23.40 -5.75 16.12
N SER A 733 23.29 -6.82 15.32
CA SER A 733 24.41 -7.76 15.11
C SER A 733 25.59 -7.12 14.36
N ASP A 734 25.32 -6.36 13.29
CA ASP A 734 26.34 -5.66 12.50
C ASP A 734 27.15 -4.69 13.37
N ALA A 735 26.51 -4.01 14.33
CA ALA A 735 27.16 -3.12 15.29
C ALA A 735 27.99 -3.88 16.35
N ILE A 736 27.48 -5.00 16.85
CA ILE A 736 28.23 -5.88 17.78
C ILE A 736 29.49 -6.45 17.11
N GLU A 737 29.39 -6.87 15.84
CA GLU A 737 30.54 -7.36 15.06
C GLU A 737 31.53 -6.25 14.71
N ALA A 738 31.05 -5.03 14.48
CA ALA A 738 31.88 -3.84 14.38
C ALA A 738 32.46 -3.37 15.74
N GLY A 739 32.26 -4.12 16.83
CA GLY A 739 32.86 -3.83 18.13
C GLY A 739 32.23 -2.66 18.89
N LEU A 740 31.05 -2.17 18.48
CA LEU A 740 30.38 -1.07 19.17
C LEU A 740 29.82 -1.53 20.52
N ARG A 741 29.95 -0.66 21.53
CA ARG A 741 29.52 -0.94 22.90
C ARG A 741 28.01 -0.82 23.05
N LEU A 742 27.35 -1.96 23.18
CA LEU A 742 25.94 -2.11 23.51
C LEU A 742 25.70 -1.82 25.00
N LYS A 743 24.71 -0.98 25.33
CA LYS A 743 24.27 -0.65 26.69
C LYS A 743 23.07 -1.51 27.14
N ALA A 744 22.05 -1.66 26.28
CA ALA A 744 20.84 -2.42 26.58
C ALA A 744 20.12 -2.90 25.31
N ILE A 745 19.30 -3.95 25.43
CA ILE A 745 18.33 -4.35 24.39
C ILE A 745 16.92 -4.33 24.98
N PHE A 746 15.98 -3.69 24.29
CA PHE A 746 14.55 -3.75 24.54
C PHE A 746 13.88 -4.63 23.48
N PHE A 747 13.01 -5.56 23.87
CA PHE A 747 12.36 -6.50 22.95
C PHE A 747 10.94 -6.87 23.38
N SER A 748 10.09 -7.28 22.43
CA SER A 748 8.68 -7.65 22.71
C SER A 748 8.46 -9.13 23.00
N ILE A 749 8.99 -10.02 22.15
CA ILE A 749 8.87 -11.48 22.27
C ILE A 749 10.26 -12.09 22.13
N GLU A 750 10.48 -13.28 22.70
CA GLU A 750 11.83 -13.85 22.85
C GLU A 750 12.44 -14.22 21.49
N GLU A 751 11.59 -14.56 20.53
CA GLU A 751 11.87 -14.77 19.12
C GLU A 751 12.49 -13.54 18.44
N ASN A 752 12.27 -12.31 18.96
CA ASN A 752 12.93 -11.12 18.42
C ASN A 752 14.44 -11.07 18.75
N LEU A 753 14.89 -11.80 19.78
CA LEU A 753 16.31 -11.94 20.13
C LEU A 753 17.01 -13.03 19.31
N VAL A 754 16.27 -14.03 18.83
CA VAL A 754 16.83 -15.19 18.11
C VAL A 754 17.49 -14.74 16.81
N GLY A 755 18.77 -15.11 16.68
CA GLY A 755 19.63 -14.70 15.56
C GLY A 755 20.38 -13.37 15.77
N ILE A 756 20.33 -12.75 16.95
CA ILE A 756 21.31 -11.73 17.34
C ILE A 756 22.65 -12.43 17.62
N LYS A 757 23.72 -11.99 16.96
CA LYS A 757 25.06 -12.57 17.15
C LYS A 757 25.59 -12.29 18.56
N ARG A 758 26.31 -13.26 19.14
CA ARG A 758 26.89 -13.22 20.50
C ARG A 758 25.87 -12.99 21.64
N LEU A 759 24.58 -13.23 21.40
CA LEU A 759 23.48 -12.99 22.36
C LEU A 759 23.75 -13.59 23.76
N SER A 760 24.30 -14.81 23.83
CA SER A 760 24.65 -15.54 25.06
C SER A 760 25.73 -14.85 25.91
N GLU A 761 26.63 -14.09 25.30
CA GLU A 761 27.73 -13.39 25.95
C GLU A 761 27.30 -12.02 26.52
N LEU A 762 26.25 -11.41 25.96
CA LEU A 762 25.86 -10.03 26.27
C LEU A 762 25.63 -9.75 27.77
N PRO A 763 24.96 -10.61 28.56
CA PRO A 763 24.79 -10.36 30.00
C PRO A 763 26.11 -10.43 30.79
N GLN A 764 27.09 -11.22 30.33
CA GLN A 764 28.42 -11.32 30.94
C GLN A 764 29.21 -10.03 30.71
N LEU A 765 28.96 -9.36 29.58
CA LEU A 765 29.48 -8.03 29.25
C LEU A 765 28.69 -6.88 29.93
N GLY A 766 27.77 -7.19 30.85
CA GLY A 766 26.98 -6.21 31.61
C GLY A 766 25.78 -5.61 30.85
N VAL A 767 25.44 -6.12 29.66
CA VAL A 767 24.30 -5.64 28.87
C VAL A 767 22.99 -6.10 29.50
N LYS A 768 22.05 -5.16 29.70
CA LYS A 768 20.72 -5.47 30.21
C LYS A 768 19.74 -5.79 29.08
N LEU A 769 19.03 -6.91 29.21
CA LEU A 769 17.94 -7.32 28.33
C LEU A 769 16.60 -6.99 29.00
N TYR A 770 15.75 -6.23 28.34
CA TYR A 770 14.45 -5.76 28.85
C TYR A 770 13.30 -6.20 27.94
N LYS A 771 12.34 -6.96 28.49
CA LYS A 771 11.09 -7.31 27.80
C LYS A 771 10.05 -6.21 28.06
N VAL A 772 9.51 -5.64 26.99
CA VAL A 772 8.51 -4.55 26.96
C VAL A 772 7.31 -4.94 26.10
N PHE A 773 6.20 -4.23 26.13
CA PHE A 773 5.09 -4.54 25.22
C PHE A 773 5.36 -4.07 23.79
N TYR A 774 4.88 -4.81 22.79
CA TYR A 774 4.98 -4.41 21.39
C TYR A 774 4.29 -3.06 21.11
N LYS A 775 3.21 -2.74 21.85
CA LYS A 775 2.52 -1.44 21.81
C LYS A 775 3.47 -0.29 22.15
N ASP A 776 4.39 -0.49 23.10
CA ASP A 776 5.33 0.52 23.56
C ASP A 776 6.44 0.72 22.51
N ILE A 777 6.98 -0.37 21.96
CA ILE A 777 7.93 -0.34 20.83
C ILE A 777 7.33 0.42 19.64
N LYS A 778 6.05 0.19 19.33
CA LYS A 778 5.33 0.88 18.25
C LYS A 778 5.05 2.36 18.49
N LEU A 779 5.04 2.83 19.75
CA LEU A 779 4.86 4.24 20.08
C LEU A 779 6.11 5.09 19.80
N TYR A 780 7.29 4.49 19.96
CA TYR A 780 8.57 5.21 19.84
C TYR A 780 9.32 4.95 18.53
N SER A 781 9.18 3.76 17.95
CA SER A 781 9.80 3.39 16.67
C SER A 781 9.31 4.25 15.51
N PRO A 782 10.18 4.65 14.56
CA PRO A 782 9.80 5.35 13.33
C PRO A 782 9.35 4.38 12.22
N HIS A 783 9.04 3.12 12.55
CA HIS A 783 8.51 2.11 11.63
C HIS A 783 7.00 1.93 11.82
N VAL A 784 6.25 1.81 10.71
CA VAL A 784 4.82 1.45 10.73
C VAL A 784 4.62 0.04 11.33
N THR A 785 5.56 -0.85 11.04
CA THR A 785 5.69 -2.21 11.57
C THR A 785 7.09 -2.39 12.20
N PRO A 786 7.25 -2.05 13.49
CA PRO A 786 8.53 -2.21 14.19
C PRO A 786 8.99 -3.67 14.24
N PRO A 787 10.31 -3.94 14.18
CA PRO A 787 10.86 -5.29 14.22
C PRO A 787 10.80 -5.97 15.60
N GLY A 788 10.21 -5.32 16.61
CA GLY A 788 10.04 -5.87 17.96
C GLY A 788 11.32 -5.93 18.81
N VAL A 789 12.44 -5.36 18.34
CA VAL A 789 13.70 -5.28 19.09
C VAL A 789 14.48 -4.00 18.77
N ILE A 790 15.00 -3.35 19.82
CA ILE A 790 15.80 -2.12 19.77
C ILE A 790 17.05 -2.31 20.65
N GLY A 791 18.24 -2.18 20.08
CA GLY A 791 19.51 -2.13 20.80
C GLY A 791 19.97 -0.69 21.02
N ILE A 792 20.37 -0.34 22.24
CA ILE A 792 20.89 0.98 22.61
C ILE A 792 22.40 0.89 22.72
N PHE A 793 23.12 1.64 21.89
CA PHE A 793 24.58 1.61 21.80
C PHE A 793 25.19 2.95 22.21
N GLU A 794 26.45 2.93 22.64
CA GLU A 794 27.32 4.10 22.65
C GLU A 794 27.60 4.55 21.22
N ARG A 795 27.77 5.86 21.00
CA ARG A 795 28.13 6.34 19.66
C ARG A 795 29.64 6.09 19.46
N PRO A 796 30.06 5.54 18.32
CA PRO A 796 31.47 5.31 18.07
C PRO A 796 32.19 6.65 17.85
N SER A 797 33.39 6.80 18.40
CA SER A 797 34.25 7.93 18.05
C SER A 797 34.77 7.78 16.62
N PRO A 798 34.99 8.88 15.87
CA PRO A 798 35.59 8.80 14.54
C PRO A 798 36.99 8.16 14.55
N LYS A 799 37.76 8.36 15.65
CA LYS A 799 39.07 7.74 15.87
C LYS A 799 38.95 6.19 15.91
N LEU A 800 37.99 5.63 16.65
CA LEU A 800 37.72 4.18 16.69
C LEU A 800 37.41 3.59 15.30
N ILE A 801 36.51 4.23 14.54
CA ILE A 801 36.17 3.73 13.19
C ILE A 801 37.36 3.90 12.24
N SER A 802 38.16 4.96 12.38
CA SER A 802 39.38 5.18 11.59
C SER A 802 40.41 4.07 11.82
N GLU A 803 40.67 3.68 13.08
CA GLU A 803 41.55 2.55 13.41
C GLU A 803 41.07 1.20 12.85
N MET A 804 39.74 1.02 12.75
CA MET A 804 39.14 -0.15 12.10
C MET A 804 39.19 -0.08 10.58
N HIS A 805 39.09 1.13 10.01
CA HIS A 805 39.11 1.36 8.57
C HIS A 805 40.53 1.23 8.00
N ALA A 806 41.53 1.77 8.69
CA ALA A 806 42.95 1.69 8.35
C ALA A 806 43.52 0.25 8.33
N LYS A 807 42.82 -0.72 8.96
CA LYS A 807 43.15 -2.16 8.86
C LYS A 807 42.71 -2.81 7.55
N ARG A 808 42.02 -2.08 6.65
CA ARG A 808 41.60 -2.59 5.34
C ARG A 808 42.69 -2.35 4.30
N THR A 809 42.89 -3.33 3.43
CA THR A 809 44.02 -3.34 2.48
C THR A 809 43.93 -2.31 1.35
N HIS A 810 42.73 -1.77 1.07
CA HIS A 810 42.49 -0.82 -0.01
C HIS A 810 41.40 0.18 0.39
N HIS A 811 41.71 1.47 0.36
CA HIS A 811 40.74 2.57 0.45
C HIS A 811 41.07 3.64 -0.59
N LEU A 812 40.04 4.27 -1.15
CA LEU A 812 40.17 5.34 -2.13
C LEU A 812 40.57 6.64 -1.38
N PRO A 813 41.57 7.42 -1.84
CA PRO A 813 42.02 8.64 -1.16
C PRO A 813 41.08 9.83 -1.40
N LEU A 814 39.79 9.59 -1.18
CA LEU A 814 38.68 10.51 -1.42
C LEU A 814 37.97 10.84 -0.11
N THR A 815 37.80 12.13 0.14
CA THR A 815 36.94 12.66 1.21
C THR A 815 35.65 13.19 0.58
N LEU A 816 34.49 12.73 1.09
CA LEU A 816 33.20 13.33 0.74
C LEU A 816 32.86 14.42 1.76
N ILE A 817 32.65 15.65 1.28
CA ILE A 817 32.11 16.76 2.07
C ILE A 817 30.62 16.90 1.73
N ALA A 818 29.77 16.48 2.67
CA ALA A 818 28.33 16.71 2.63
C ALA A 818 28.04 18.11 3.20
N ASP A 819 27.67 19.04 2.32
CA ASP A 819 27.43 20.44 2.68
C ASP A 819 25.95 20.74 2.90
N ASN A 820 25.58 21.06 4.14
CA ASN A 820 24.21 21.46 4.54
C ASN A 820 23.11 20.48 4.05
N ILE A 821 23.41 19.17 4.03
CA ILE A 821 22.45 18.11 3.66
C ILE A 821 21.41 17.95 4.79
N ARG A 822 20.19 18.43 4.52
CA ARG A 822 19.09 18.48 5.50
C ARG A 822 18.14 17.29 5.48
N ASP A 823 18.01 16.55 4.38
CA ASP A 823 17.20 15.32 4.37
C ASP A 823 17.97 14.14 4.99
N PRO A 824 17.42 13.47 6.03
CA PRO A 824 18.08 12.33 6.65
C PRO A 824 18.20 11.09 5.75
N GLY A 825 17.35 10.97 4.74
CA GLY A 825 17.42 9.88 3.75
C GLY A 825 18.63 10.05 2.84
N ASN A 826 18.77 11.24 2.25
CA ASN A 826 19.92 11.60 1.40
C ASN A 826 21.25 11.42 2.13
N LEU A 827 21.38 11.93 3.37
CA LEU A 827 22.63 11.80 4.13
C LEU A 827 22.96 10.33 4.45
N GLY A 828 21.96 9.52 4.79
CA GLY A 828 22.16 8.09 5.03
C GLY A 828 22.58 7.34 3.76
N THR A 829 21.96 7.64 2.62
CA THR A 829 22.34 7.05 1.32
C THR A 829 23.73 7.50 0.88
N LEU A 830 24.12 8.76 1.09
CA LEU A 830 25.49 9.25 0.88
C LEU A 830 26.50 8.43 1.68
N ILE A 831 26.32 8.31 3.00
CA ILE A 831 27.20 7.53 3.89
C ILE A 831 27.29 6.07 3.42
N ARG A 832 26.18 5.47 2.97
CA ARG A 832 26.14 4.11 2.43
C ARG A 832 26.92 3.98 1.13
N ALA A 833 26.76 4.92 0.21
CA ALA A 833 27.50 4.95 -1.06
C ALA A 833 29.00 5.16 -0.82
N SER A 834 29.38 6.07 0.08
CA SER A 834 30.78 6.31 0.48
C SER A 834 31.44 5.06 1.06
N ALA A 835 30.76 4.34 1.97
CA ALA A 835 31.28 3.09 2.53
C ALA A 835 31.38 1.94 1.49
N ALA A 836 30.51 1.93 0.47
CA ALA A 836 30.52 0.93 -0.61
C ALA A 836 31.56 1.24 -1.71
N ALA A 837 31.76 2.52 -2.02
CA ALA A 837 32.87 3.00 -2.82
C ALA A 837 34.21 2.77 -2.09
N GLY A 838 34.22 2.79 -0.76
CA GLY A 838 35.42 2.54 0.05
C GLY A 838 36.31 3.78 0.14
N ILE A 839 35.70 4.95 0.24
CA ILE A 839 36.39 6.24 0.39
C ILE A 839 36.94 6.38 1.82
N ASP A 840 37.94 7.24 2.01
CA ASP A 840 38.65 7.44 3.28
C ASP A 840 37.73 7.91 4.42
N LYS A 841 36.91 8.96 4.19
CA LYS A 841 36.04 9.55 5.21
C LYS A 841 34.91 10.40 4.63
N VAL A 842 33.88 10.62 5.46
CA VAL A 842 32.80 11.58 5.22
C VAL A 842 32.89 12.72 6.23
N ILE A 843 32.78 13.96 5.76
CA ILE A 843 32.68 15.17 6.58
C ILE A 843 31.31 15.79 6.33
N CYS A 844 30.58 16.14 7.38
CA CYS A 844 29.29 16.80 7.29
C CYS A 844 29.38 18.20 7.91
N THR A 845 29.12 19.24 7.10
CA THR A 845 29.23 20.63 7.56
C THR A 845 28.15 21.00 8.60
N LYS A 846 28.37 22.08 9.34
CA LYS A 846 27.37 22.70 10.21
C LYS A 846 26.11 23.04 9.38
N GLY A 847 24.96 22.54 9.82
CA GLY A 847 23.69 22.62 9.08
C GLY A 847 23.21 21.27 8.54
N CYS A 848 24.10 20.28 8.40
CA CYS A 848 23.70 18.89 8.15
C CYS A 848 22.84 18.31 9.28
N VAL A 849 21.96 17.38 8.90
CA VAL A 849 21.16 16.59 9.84
C VAL A 849 22.03 15.66 10.71
N ASP A 850 21.52 15.26 11.88
CA ASP A 850 22.24 14.40 12.82
C ASP A 850 22.47 13.01 12.23
N VAL A 851 23.73 12.66 11.96
CA VAL A 851 24.12 11.38 11.36
C VAL A 851 23.71 10.16 12.21
N TRP A 852 23.47 10.36 13.51
CA TRP A 852 23.03 9.31 14.44
C TRP A 852 21.51 9.29 14.68
N GLU A 853 20.72 10.03 13.88
CA GLU A 853 19.27 9.95 13.91
C GLU A 853 18.75 8.66 13.22
N SER A 854 17.69 8.08 13.75
CA SER A 854 17.14 6.79 13.30
C SER A 854 16.83 6.72 11.79
N LYS A 855 16.40 7.82 11.14
CA LYS A 855 16.19 7.83 9.67
C LYS A 855 17.52 7.77 8.90
N VAL A 856 18.57 8.46 9.36
CA VAL A 856 19.90 8.39 8.72
C VAL A 856 20.49 7.00 8.90
N ILE A 857 20.51 6.47 10.13
CA ILE A 857 21.00 5.11 10.44
C ILE A 857 20.32 4.06 9.56
N ARG A 858 19.00 4.16 9.41
CA ARG A 858 18.20 3.25 8.58
C ARG A 858 18.58 3.31 7.10
N SER A 859 18.66 4.51 6.50
CA SER A 859 19.09 4.67 5.10
C SER A 859 20.54 4.26 4.89
N GLY A 860 21.40 4.54 5.88
CA GLY A 860 22.80 4.12 5.92
C GLY A 860 23.01 2.61 6.05
N CYS A 861 22.01 1.86 6.54
CA CYS A 861 21.99 0.41 6.47
C CYS A 861 23.24 -0.26 7.12
N GLY A 862 23.72 0.30 8.24
CA GLY A 862 24.93 -0.16 8.95
C GLY A 862 26.27 0.41 8.43
N ALA A 863 26.27 1.23 7.36
CA ALA A 863 27.48 1.85 6.83
C ALA A 863 28.20 2.79 7.83
N HIS A 864 27.47 3.36 8.78
CA HIS A 864 28.00 4.20 9.86
C HIS A 864 29.09 3.53 10.70
N PHE A 865 29.14 2.20 10.74
CA PHE A 865 30.15 1.43 11.49
C PHE A 865 31.32 1.01 10.60
N ARG A 866 31.35 1.47 9.34
CA ARG A 866 32.27 1.01 8.29
C ARG A 866 33.13 2.11 7.69
N ILE A 867 32.83 3.38 7.93
CA ILE A 867 33.56 4.54 7.42
C ILE A 867 33.63 5.64 8.49
N PRO A 868 34.76 6.35 8.66
CA PRO A 868 34.85 7.51 9.55
C PRO A 868 33.91 8.64 9.11
N ILE A 869 33.13 9.17 10.05
CA ILE A 869 32.18 10.26 9.81
C ILE A 869 32.46 11.38 10.81
N TYR A 870 32.79 12.57 10.30
CA TYR A 870 32.99 13.78 11.09
C TYR A 870 31.79 14.71 10.92
N SER A 871 31.00 14.89 11.99
CA SER A 871 29.73 15.62 11.94
C SER A 871 29.84 17.02 12.54
N ASN A 872 29.12 17.99 11.97
CA ASN A 872 29.03 19.37 12.46
C ASN A 872 30.38 20.11 12.41
N ILE A 873 31.11 19.96 11.30
CA ILE A 873 32.37 20.66 11.06
C ILE A 873 32.07 22.05 10.46
N GLU A 874 32.77 23.07 10.95
CA GLU A 874 32.66 24.44 10.44
C GLU A 874 33.74 24.67 9.36
N TRP A 875 33.40 25.44 8.32
CA TRP A 875 34.31 25.73 7.20
C TRP A 875 35.69 26.28 7.62
N PRO A 876 35.81 27.21 8.59
CA PRO A 876 37.11 27.65 9.12
C PRO A 876 38.05 26.53 9.59
N LEU A 877 37.50 25.38 10.02
CA LEU A 877 38.23 24.23 10.55
C LEU A 877 38.48 23.12 9.51
N MET A 878 37.95 23.25 8.29
CA MET A 878 37.92 22.18 7.28
C MET A 878 39.31 21.66 6.92
N SER A 879 40.32 22.54 6.86
CA SER A 879 41.70 22.20 6.49
C SER A 879 42.38 21.19 7.44
N ASN A 880 41.98 21.11 8.71
CA ASN A 880 42.56 20.18 9.70
C ASN A 880 42.28 18.70 9.39
N TYR A 881 41.29 18.40 8.55
CA TYR A 881 40.90 17.03 8.22
C TYR A 881 41.71 16.43 7.06
N PHE A 882 42.68 17.17 6.53
CA PHE A 882 43.53 16.78 5.40
C PHE A 882 45.00 16.83 5.80
N GLN A 883 45.77 15.79 5.46
CA GLN A 883 47.17 15.60 5.88
C GLN A 883 48.15 16.39 5.00
N ASP A 884 47.92 17.70 4.88
CA ASP A 884 48.78 18.71 4.25
C ASP A 884 49.06 18.60 2.72
N GLN A 885 48.23 17.90 1.94
CA GLN A 885 48.16 18.09 0.47
C GLN A 885 46.80 17.64 -0.12
N ILE A 886 45.82 18.54 -0.22
CA ILE A 886 44.66 18.32 -1.10
C ILE A 886 45.09 18.73 -2.51
N ILE A 887 44.97 17.82 -3.48
CA ILE A 887 45.47 18.05 -4.84
C ILE A 887 44.31 18.23 -5.84
N GLY A 888 43.12 17.71 -5.53
CA GLY A 888 41.90 17.98 -6.30
C GLY A 888 40.69 18.23 -5.41
N VAL A 889 40.07 19.40 -5.55
CA VAL A 889 38.77 19.74 -4.98
C VAL A 889 37.73 19.86 -6.09
N TYR A 890 36.60 19.18 -5.93
CA TYR A 890 35.55 19.11 -6.93
C TYR A 890 34.19 19.38 -6.30
N ILE A 891 33.42 20.29 -6.87
CA ILE A 891 32.02 20.52 -6.48
C ILE A 891 31.10 19.81 -7.48
N ALA A 892 30.25 18.92 -6.99
CA ALA A 892 29.14 18.38 -7.76
C ALA A 892 27.99 19.39 -7.77
N ASP A 893 27.73 20.00 -8.93
CA ASP A 893 26.71 21.04 -9.11
C ASP A 893 26.04 20.91 -10.48
N SER A 894 24.72 21.14 -10.53
CA SER A 894 23.92 21.11 -11.76
C SER A 894 23.60 22.52 -12.27
N ASN A 895 23.70 23.55 -11.42
CA ASN A 895 23.38 24.93 -11.77
C ASN A 895 24.50 25.56 -12.60
N VAL A 896 24.29 25.60 -13.93
CA VAL A 896 25.12 26.34 -14.87
C VAL A 896 24.22 27.29 -15.65
N HIS A 897 24.38 28.59 -15.43
CA HIS A 897 23.94 29.58 -16.41
C HIS A 897 24.89 29.49 -17.61
N GLU A 898 24.36 29.11 -18.77
CA GLU A 898 25.08 29.23 -20.04
C GLU A 898 25.15 30.69 -20.45
N GLU A 899 26.15 31.42 -19.95
CA GLU A 899 26.51 32.73 -20.48
C GLU A 899 27.63 32.61 -21.52
N SER A 900 27.44 33.32 -22.63
CA SER A 900 28.35 33.42 -23.78
C SER A 900 29.77 33.86 -23.39
N ASP A 901 30.77 33.41 -24.17
CA ASP A 901 32.24 33.60 -24.03
C ASP A 901 32.79 35.04 -23.83
N ASN A 902 31.95 36.07 -23.72
CA ASN A 902 32.33 37.49 -23.73
C ASN A 902 32.68 38.12 -22.37
N SER A 903 32.64 37.38 -21.24
CA SER A 903 32.90 37.89 -19.89
C SER A 903 34.29 37.56 -19.30
N ARG A 904 35.27 37.19 -20.14
CA ARG A 904 36.68 36.90 -19.74
C ARG A 904 37.44 38.06 -19.07
N SER A 905 36.84 39.22 -18.88
CA SER A 905 37.51 40.44 -18.41
C SER A 905 37.38 40.75 -16.91
N VAL A 906 36.55 40.02 -16.15
CA VAL A 906 36.29 40.34 -14.72
C VAL A 906 37.01 39.39 -13.75
N SER A 907 37.34 38.16 -14.16
CA SER A 907 37.84 37.10 -13.27
C SER A 907 39.27 37.31 -12.75
N ASP A 908 40.17 37.86 -13.58
CA ASP A 908 41.62 37.77 -13.31
C ASP A 908 42.18 38.96 -12.50
N GLN A 909 41.42 40.05 -12.33
CA GLN A 909 41.90 41.26 -11.64
C GLN A 909 41.50 41.36 -10.15
N LEU A 910 40.55 40.54 -9.67
CA LEU A 910 39.94 40.72 -8.35
C LEU A 910 40.48 39.82 -7.23
N LEU A 911 41.29 38.79 -7.55
CA LEU A 911 41.69 37.72 -6.61
C LEU A 911 43.19 37.36 -6.66
N THR A 912 44.06 38.32 -7.02
CA THR A 912 45.52 38.13 -7.04
C THR A 912 46.19 38.10 -5.66
N SER A 913 45.40 38.17 -4.57
CA SER A 913 45.85 37.95 -3.20
C SER A 913 45.07 36.79 -2.56
N ASN A 914 45.80 35.79 -2.05
CA ASN A 914 45.21 34.77 -1.18
C ASN A 914 44.66 35.46 0.08
N LEU A 915 43.34 35.48 0.20
CA LEU A 915 42.60 36.14 1.30
C LEU A 915 42.48 35.25 2.56
N SER A 916 43.06 34.05 2.55
CA SER A 916 43.02 33.13 3.69
C SER A 916 43.84 33.66 4.88
N HIS A 917 43.16 33.89 6.00
CA HIS A 917 43.75 34.41 7.23
C HIS A 917 43.70 33.33 8.31
N TRP A 918 44.76 32.52 8.36
CA TRP A 918 44.86 31.42 9.30
C TRP A 918 45.39 31.87 10.67
N GLN A 919 44.76 31.34 11.71
CA GLN A 919 45.23 31.40 13.10
C GLN A 919 45.34 29.98 13.67
N ILE A 920 46.02 29.84 14.80
CA ILE A 920 46.05 28.59 15.56
C ILE A 920 45.17 28.78 16.80
N LYS A 921 43.98 28.19 16.80
CA LYS A 921 43.08 28.19 17.96
C LYS A 921 43.27 26.88 18.74
N VAL A 922 43.18 26.93 20.07
CA VAL A 922 43.23 25.75 20.94
C VAL A 922 41.80 25.32 21.25
N ASN A 923 41.47 24.06 21.04
CA ASN A 923 40.16 23.52 21.39
C ASN A 923 40.04 23.43 22.93
N GLU A 924 39.06 24.10 23.52
CA GLU A 924 38.87 24.17 24.98
C GLU A 924 38.52 22.81 25.62
N GLU A 925 37.89 21.90 24.88
CA GLU A 925 37.49 20.57 25.37
C GLU A 925 38.59 19.51 25.23
N THR A 926 39.44 19.60 24.19
CA THR A 926 40.45 18.56 23.88
C THR A 926 41.91 19.00 24.08
N GLY A 927 42.17 20.31 24.18
CA GLY A 927 43.52 20.88 24.20
C GLY A 927 44.29 20.78 22.87
N GLU A 928 43.69 20.21 21.82
CA GLU A 928 44.31 20.08 20.50
C GLU A 928 44.44 21.47 19.82
N ARG A 929 45.59 21.76 19.20
CA ARG A 929 45.82 22.97 18.40
C ARG A 929 45.29 22.76 16.98
N MET A 930 44.41 23.64 16.51
CA MET A 930 43.77 23.54 15.20
C MET A 930 44.01 24.80 14.37
N LYS A 931 44.26 24.64 13.06
CA LYS A 931 44.28 25.73 12.07
C LYS A 931 42.85 26.27 11.92
N TYR A 932 42.67 27.58 11.94
CA TYR A 932 41.37 28.24 11.82
C TYR A 932 41.47 29.37 10.80
N ASP A 933 40.76 29.30 9.68
CA ASP A 933 40.74 30.37 8.67
C ASP A 933 39.55 31.30 8.86
N GLU A 934 39.81 32.50 9.37
CA GLU A 934 38.78 33.51 9.69
C GLU A 934 38.13 34.12 8.44
N SER A 935 38.73 33.95 7.25
CA SER A 935 38.16 34.43 5.99
C SER A 935 36.88 33.69 5.56
N PHE A 936 36.53 32.59 6.24
CA PHE A 936 35.23 31.92 6.11
C PHE A 936 34.12 32.50 7.01
N GLU A 937 34.43 33.48 7.87
CA GLU A 937 33.43 34.19 8.70
C GLU A 937 33.21 35.65 8.26
N ASP A 938 34.12 36.24 7.48
CA ASP A 938 33.95 37.59 6.94
C ASP A 938 33.02 37.58 5.70
N MET A 939 31.80 38.07 5.90
CA MET A 939 30.80 38.23 4.84
C MET A 939 31.30 39.11 3.67
N ASN A 940 32.14 40.12 3.92
CA ASN A 940 32.68 40.99 2.85
C ASN A 940 33.69 40.25 1.97
N ILE A 941 34.32 39.19 2.50
CA ILE A 941 35.17 38.29 1.73
C ILE A 941 34.28 37.30 0.98
N LEU A 942 33.37 36.61 1.68
CA LEU A 942 32.48 35.60 1.07
C LEU A 942 31.64 36.16 -0.09
N GLU A 943 31.10 37.38 0.01
CA GLU A 943 30.30 37.98 -1.08
C GLU A 943 31.10 38.12 -2.40
N LYS A 944 32.42 38.30 -2.35
CA LYS A 944 33.27 38.34 -3.55
C LYS A 944 33.29 36.99 -4.28
N TYR A 945 33.25 35.88 -3.53
CA TYR A 945 33.24 34.53 -4.09
C TYR A 945 31.89 34.14 -4.73
N LYS A 946 30.81 34.87 -4.45
CA LYS A 946 29.48 34.63 -5.04
C LYS A 946 29.46 34.78 -6.56
N ASN A 947 30.33 35.64 -7.11
CA ASN A 947 30.45 35.92 -8.54
C ASN A 947 31.65 35.20 -9.20
N VAL A 948 32.34 34.31 -8.48
CA VAL A 948 33.51 33.59 -9.01
C VAL A 948 33.08 32.45 -9.93
N ILE A 949 33.43 32.57 -11.20
CA ILE A 949 33.18 31.55 -12.22
C ILE A 949 34.24 30.45 -12.10
N LEU A 950 33.93 29.40 -11.34
CA LEU A 950 34.75 28.18 -11.33
C LEU A 950 34.67 27.46 -12.68
N LYS A 951 35.81 26.98 -13.18
CA LYS A 951 35.87 26.14 -14.38
C LYS A 951 34.96 24.93 -14.20
N THR A 952 34.07 24.69 -15.16
CA THR A 952 33.15 23.54 -15.15
C THR A 952 33.61 22.52 -16.18
N LYS A 953 33.59 21.23 -15.82
CA LYS A 953 33.88 20.10 -16.71
C LYS A 953 32.81 19.01 -16.58
N PRO A 954 32.53 18.22 -17.64
CA PRO A 954 31.84 16.94 -17.49
C PRO A 954 32.60 16.03 -16.53
N TYR A 955 31.89 15.28 -15.69
CA TYR A 955 32.48 14.42 -14.66
C TYR A 955 33.42 13.32 -15.22
N THR A 956 33.25 12.96 -16.50
CA THR A 956 34.08 12.00 -17.26
C THR A 956 35.40 12.59 -17.78
N ASP A 957 35.47 13.92 -17.91
CA ASP A 957 36.56 14.64 -18.57
C ASP A 957 37.58 15.20 -17.54
N VAL A 958 37.41 14.75 -16.30
CA VAL A 958 38.33 14.95 -15.20
C VAL A 958 39.10 13.65 -15.00
N ASP A 959 40.42 13.79 -15.09
CA ASP A 959 41.37 12.81 -14.61
C ASP A 959 41.53 13.03 -13.10
N TYR A 960 41.04 12.07 -12.31
CA TYR A 960 41.10 12.11 -10.85
C TYR A 960 42.32 11.36 -10.29
N SER A 961 42.99 10.48 -11.07
CA SER A 961 44.10 9.65 -10.54
C SER A 961 45.38 10.45 -10.29
N GLN A 962 45.56 11.57 -11.02
CA GLN A 962 46.67 12.52 -10.79
C GLN A 962 46.74 13.10 -9.36
N SER A 963 45.65 13.04 -8.60
CA SER A 963 45.55 13.61 -7.24
C SER A 963 45.75 12.57 -6.15
N LYS A 964 46.83 12.68 -5.35
CA LYS A 964 47.08 11.80 -4.19
C LYS A 964 46.04 11.94 -3.06
N SER A 965 45.27 13.02 -3.03
CA SER A 965 44.15 13.23 -2.11
C SER A 965 43.09 14.10 -2.76
N LEU A 966 41.84 13.64 -2.70
CA LEU A 966 40.68 14.22 -3.36
C LEU A 966 39.64 14.68 -2.32
N ALA A 967 38.97 15.79 -2.60
CA ALA A 967 37.76 16.22 -1.90
C ALA A 967 36.61 16.41 -2.89
N LEU A 968 35.53 15.65 -2.71
CA LEU A 968 34.26 15.83 -3.44
C LEU A 968 33.26 16.53 -2.52
N ILE A 969 32.83 17.73 -2.89
CA ILE A 969 31.83 18.51 -2.18
C ILE A 969 30.48 18.32 -2.86
N ILE A 970 29.43 18.13 -2.05
CA ILE A 970 28.06 18.13 -2.54
C ILE A 970 27.12 18.91 -1.63
N GLY A 971 26.43 19.88 -2.23
CA GLY A 971 25.45 20.74 -1.57
C GLY A 971 24.05 20.13 -1.45
N SER A 972 23.16 20.91 -0.84
CA SER A 972 21.76 20.54 -0.66
C SER A 972 20.96 20.73 -1.95
N GLU A 973 20.03 19.83 -2.25
CA GLU A 973 19.16 19.89 -3.45
C GLU A 973 18.37 21.20 -3.56
N ALA A 974 18.08 21.87 -2.44
CA ALA A 974 17.27 23.08 -2.39
C ALA A 974 18.09 24.38 -2.49
N SER A 975 19.40 24.34 -2.25
CA SER A 975 20.27 25.54 -2.17
C SER A 975 21.52 25.46 -3.04
N GLY A 976 21.84 24.29 -3.60
CA GLY A 976 23.18 24.00 -4.10
C GLY A 976 24.22 23.98 -2.98
N SER A 977 25.48 24.10 -3.40
CA SER A 977 26.65 24.22 -2.51
C SER A 977 26.77 25.63 -1.95
N SER A 978 27.26 25.76 -0.71
CA SER A 978 27.44 27.06 -0.03
C SER A 978 28.50 27.96 -0.70
N ILE A 979 28.52 29.24 -0.31
CA ILE A 979 29.55 30.20 -0.79
C ILE A 979 30.91 29.81 -0.23
N GLU A 980 30.92 29.29 0.99
CA GLU A 980 32.07 28.70 1.68
C GLU A 980 32.60 27.47 0.92
N ALA A 981 31.73 26.60 0.38
CA ALA A 981 32.15 25.52 -0.52
C ALA A 981 32.80 26.05 -1.81
N LEU A 982 32.25 27.12 -2.42
CA LEU A 982 32.84 27.76 -3.60
C LEU A 982 34.21 28.35 -3.30
N LYS A 983 34.37 29.07 -2.17
CA LYS A 983 35.65 29.58 -1.67
C LYS A 983 36.65 28.46 -1.45
N PHE A 984 36.27 27.41 -0.72
CA PHE A 984 37.15 26.26 -0.47
C PHE A 984 37.57 25.56 -1.78
N CYS A 985 36.69 25.47 -2.77
CA CYS A 985 37.07 24.95 -4.08
C CYS A 985 38.02 25.89 -4.84
N TYR A 986 37.85 27.21 -4.74
CA TYR A 986 38.73 28.20 -5.37
C TYR A 986 40.13 28.21 -4.74
N ASP A 987 40.22 28.22 -3.40
CA ASP A 987 41.49 28.32 -2.65
C ASP A 987 42.45 27.14 -2.95
N TYR A 988 41.91 26.00 -3.43
CA TYR A 988 42.68 24.81 -3.85
C TYR A 988 42.75 24.64 -5.39
N SER A 989 42.45 25.67 -6.19
CA SER A 989 42.42 25.61 -7.67
C SER A 989 41.50 24.51 -8.25
N GLY A 990 40.43 24.17 -7.54
CA GLY A 990 39.48 23.13 -7.90
C GLY A 990 38.50 23.51 -9.03
N CYS A 991 37.59 22.59 -9.38
CA CYS A 991 36.63 22.81 -10.46
C CYS A 991 35.23 22.25 -10.16
N LYS A 992 34.21 22.75 -10.88
CA LYS A 992 32.86 22.15 -10.85
C LYS A 992 32.80 20.94 -11.78
N VAL A 993 32.17 19.86 -11.32
CA VAL A 993 31.94 18.64 -12.09
C VAL A 993 30.44 18.47 -12.36
N LYS A 994 30.08 18.43 -13.66
CA LYS A 994 28.71 18.30 -14.14
C LYS A 994 28.45 16.87 -14.63
N ILE A 995 27.32 16.30 -14.22
CA ILE A 995 26.77 15.10 -14.84
C ILE A 995 25.84 15.57 -15.97
N PRO A 996 26.00 15.11 -17.22
CA PRO A 996 25.05 15.41 -18.30
C PRO A 996 23.65 14.90 -17.96
N LEU A 997 22.65 15.76 -18.14
CA LEU A 997 21.23 15.45 -17.89
C LEU A 997 20.45 15.68 -19.19
N GLU A 998 19.47 14.82 -19.45
CA GLU A 998 18.62 14.87 -20.64
C GLU A 998 17.13 14.99 -20.26
N CYS A 999 16.24 15.03 -21.26
CA CYS A 999 14.79 15.05 -21.10
C CYS A 999 14.22 16.18 -20.20
N GLY A 1000 14.95 17.30 -20.05
CA GLY A 1000 14.52 18.44 -19.22
C GLY A 1000 14.70 18.24 -17.71
N VAL A 1001 15.51 17.27 -17.28
CA VAL A 1001 15.85 17.08 -15.86
C VAL A 1001 16.89 18.11 -15.43
N GLU A 1002 16.54 18.97 -14.47
CA GLU A 1002 17.39 20.09 -14.03
C GLU A 1002 18.49 19.69 -13.04
N SER A 1003 18.26 18.66 -12.21
CA SER A 1003 19.23 18.19 -11.21
C SER A 1003 19.03 16.71 -10.85
N LEU A 1004 20.05 16.11 -10.24
CA LEU A 1004 19.99 14.78 -9.63
C LEU A 1004 19.93 14.89 -8.10
N ASN A 1005 19.33 13.88 -7.48
CA ASN A 1005 19.39 13.69 -6.03
C ASN A 1005 20.86 13.70 -5.54
N SER A 1006 21.15 14.38 -4.41
CA SER A 1006 22.54 14.53 -3.95
C SER A 1006 23.24 13.18 -3.79
N ALA A 1007 22.56 12.17 -3.24
CA ALA A 1007 23.18 10.86 -3.05
C ALA A 1007 23.47 10.15 -4.39
N VAL A 1008 22.64 10.34 -5.42
CA VAL A 1008 22.86 9.79 -6.76
C VAL A 1008 24.03 10.49 -7.46
N ALA A 1009 24.06 11.83 -7.44
CA ALA A 1009 25.13 12.60 -8.07
C ALA A 1009 26.51 12.28 -7.47
N ALA A 1010 26.61 12.28 -6.14
CA ALA A 1010 27.86 11.86 -5.48
C ALA A 1010 28.21 10.39 -5.78
N SER A 1011 27.23 9.49 -5.86
CA SER A 1011 27.50 8.07 -6.18
C SER A 1011 28.11 7.91 -7.57
N ILE A 1012 27.56 8.59 -8.58
CA ILE A 1012 28.09 8.54 -9.96
C ILE A 1012 29.55 9.00 -9.99
N ILE A 1013 29.85 10.13 -9.35
CA ILE A 1013 31.21 10.69 -9.32
C ILE A 1013 32.17 9.82 -8.48
N MET A 1014 31.75 9.33 -7.29
CA MET A 1014 32.57 8.45 -6.45
C MET A 1014 32.94 7.14 -7.17
N TYR A 1015 32.01 6.53 -7.92
CA TYR A 1015 32.28 5.32 -8.68
C TYR A 1015 33.09 5.58 -9.96
N GLU A 1016 32.99 6.77 -10.57
CA GLU A 1016 33.90 7.19 -11.65
C GLU A 1016 35.33 7.35 -11.14
N ILE A 1017 35.55 8.07 -10.03
CA ILE A 1017 36.86 8.19 -9.38
C ILE A 1017 37.41 6.80 -9.07
N LYS A 1018 36.62 5.92 -8.45
CA LYS A 1018 37.01 4.53 -8.16
C LYS A 1018 37.38 3.74 -9.43
N ARG A 1019 36.68 3.96 -10.55
CA ARG A 1019 36.96 3.32 -11.83
C ARG A 1019 38.33 3.73 -12.39
N GLN A 1020 38.75 4.97 -12.19
CA GLN A 1020 40.05 5.47 -12.63
C GLN A 1020 41.17 4.90 -11.76
N PHE A 1021 41.06 4.98 -10.43
CA PHE A 1021 42.03 4.39 -9.49
C PHE A 1021 42.15 2.86 -9.55
N ASN A 1022 41.16 2.15 -10.09
CA ASN A 1022 41.21 0.69 -10.29
C ASN A 1022 41.78 0.28 -11.68
N LYS A 1023 42.17 1.24 -12.53
CA LYS A 1023 42.77 0.98 -13.86
C LYS A 1023 44.28 1.17 -13.90
N GLU A 1024 44.85 1.80 -12.88
CA GLU A 1024 46.28 1.85 -12.57
C GLU A 1024 46.68 0.66 -11.70
#